data_AF-A0A2B7Y690-F1
#
_entry.id   AF-A0A2B7Y690-F1
#
_cell.length_a   1.000
_cell.length_b   1.000
_cell.length_c   1.000
_cell.angle_alpha   90.00
_cell.angle_beta   90.00
_cell.angle_gamma   90.00
#
_symmetry.space_group_name_H-M   'P 1'
#
loop_
_entity.id
_entity.type
_entity.pdbx_description
1 polymer ?
#
loop_
_entity_poly.entity_id
_entity_poly.type
_entity_poly.pdbx_seq_one_letter_code
_entity_poly.pdbx_strand_id
1 'polypeptide(L)'
;MIIRRNSDVEIYLPDAAQATSSTTANDADDVDMSSDDPSVPLALPPNIAARFYQKSTGRRRTSATSSRRSSMSSLHSHHSNISAHGGPHSDHVAQHLRRASIIESRKARLADRAAHAEKVRLRAAVAKNESKHLLREERALAAQQAREKLLAEITAKCEEEVRRAKKRAEDMKERKAAEHNRQRLEMAEKFAEAEKRRLIYQQNTRRPRTTSAAAAEEKKLAKAAIKQMSRTTAAGVIQRAWRNHHARTVITEFRAADLSLERIRALSFDQVGALLSEEKLLVVTAKVLRLCGLQDTEGGAMGERGAVRTFLSSYLILAHPAQVLSSNGEQEQDLIAKGRDLLVIFEQVISQLSAIGVWPASLAADLQALSESYNTFFSAFHAWKTHDSSVLIEIMLAQFIELELIWQTVKDDREGGVADDYQQGIRQNQILLLARLKRLAGPEKAMGMVKEALRKAKRDKKKKGPLQQAIPRAASVPPSSTELLPETAPAQSPLSETFSAADQLALAQLDQQEVTPRDRFAKALTALPDNRALVHELLINREYKIDQGPYTDIRRQIMSHMCEMMRKDVAKGLGTNWTVAMASVIQDRLLRSLKPGNSLHVLISEVLDPKYVENQCNAGTFSYDAFFHFMSNILPKLCAPYRDPDVKAFATDTSGDAIDRLARLMSIIDLLSLDHTNFLLHVAAPQLIQEGPGYEQRAFARDLQDGTVTLERTKAFWRLNRNAIIDDMKKRDPDNVSPDYKPPVAKIYAQGLVDLVLGNRRLRHELIPETLHLDHGRLDQLRSRAFKIAATASILLSAKNLLKRDVRSQWKSEAERIMALDFSDIKPERVQSILESAHAMPATTRAQLSSTIRRVLSPATAASITATASSAAAKSSGQFVSISPDTFALLPSSPSPNSEASTAANHAGCFTDPVTKLMLSRLRAHVLARLSASSASERVRTTATASQSLAAAGMPEFVSEVGKIVESLGKVREVDWMCHGVVYEGVWNEIDAGENGQMEE
;
A
#
# COMPACT_ATOMS: atom_id res chain seq x y z
N MET A 1 -71.62 -39.04 -4.83
CA MET A 1 -72.23 -39.69 -3.64
C MET A 1 -71.11 -39.96 -2.66
N ILE A 2 -71.19 -39.75 -1.34
CA ILE A 2 -72.21 -39.25 -0.38
C ILE A 2 -71.39 -38.82 0.88
N ILE A 3 -71.61 -37.73 1.65
CA ILE A 3 -72.50 -36.56 1.57
C ILE A 3 -71.96 -35.42 2.50
N ARG A 4 -71.92 -34.15 2.02
CA ARG A 4 -72.07 -32.83 2.75
C ARG A 4 -71.16 -32.57 4.01
N ARG A 5 -71.17 -31.41 4.72
CA ARG A 5 -71.86 -30.09 4.63
C ARG A 5 -71.03 -28.96 5.30
N ASN A 6 -71.43 -27.70 5.11
CA ASN A 6 -70.94 -26.52 5.84
C ASN A 6 -71.77 -26.24 7.12
N SER A 7 -71.13 -25.68 8.15
CA SER A 7 -71.63 -24.70 9.16
C SER A 7 -70.49 -24.45 10.17
N ASP A 8 -69.98 -23.26 10.49
CA ASP A 8 -70.61 -21.98 10.92
C ASP A 8 -71.11 -21.99 12.38
N VAL A 9 -70.77 -20.92 13.15
CA VAL A 9 -71.55 -20.34 14.30
C VAL A 9 -71.56 -21.19 15.61
N GLU A 10 -71.34 -20.69 16.85
CA GLU A 10 -71.00 -19.33 17.40
C GLU A 10 -70.67 -19.35 18.93
N ILE A 11 -70.54 -18.16 19.55
CA ILE A 11 -70.80 -17.83 20.98
C ILE A 11 -69.71 -18.19 22.05
N TYR A 12 -69.83 -17.59 23.24
CA TYR A 12 -68.71 -17.10 24.09
C TYR A 12 -69.09 -17.04 25.60
N LEU A 13 -68.22 -17.55 26.51
CA LEU A 13 -68.25 -17.38 28.00
C LEU A 13 -69.46 -18.00 28.78
N PRO A 14 -69.49 -18.07 30.16
CA PRO A 14 -68.56 -17.53 31.18
C PRO A 14 -68.16 -18.42 32.41
N ASP A 15 -67.17 -17.90 33.17
CA ASP A 15 -67.03 -17.80 34.66
C ASP A 15 -66.44 -18.87 35.65
N ALA A 16 -65.88 -18.29 36.75
CA ALA A 16 -65.80 -18.69 38.18
C ALA A 16 -64.72 -19.63 38.81
N ALA A 17 -63.88 -19.02 39.69
CA ALA A 17 -63.50 -19.43 41.08
C ALA A 17 -62.62 -20.70 41.37
N GLN A 18 -61.85 -20.88 42.48
CA GLN A 18 -61.14 -20.03 43.49
C GLN A 18 -60.15 -20.91 44.36
N ALA A 19 -59.51 -20.33 45.41
CA ALA A 19 -58.72 -20.96 46.53
C ALA A 19 -57.27 -21.45 46.21
N THR A 20 -56.15 -21.00 46.82
CA THR A 20 -55.63 -20.92 48.24
C THR A 20 -55.13 -22.27 48.81
N SER A 21 -54.07 -22.41 49.63
CA SER A 21 -53.17 -21.51 50.43
C SER A 21 -51.82 -22.24 50.73
N SER A 22 -50.64 -21.61 50.73
CA SER A 22 -49.87 -21.00 51.87
C SER A 22 -49.41 -21.96 53.00
N THR A 23 -48.44 -21.64 53.87
CA THR A 23 -47.64 -20.39 54.06
C THR A 23 -46.13 -20.75 53.99
N THR A 24 -45.08 -20.36 54.76
CA THR A 24 -44.66 -19.47 55.89
C THR A 24 -43.10 -19.53 55.85
N ALA A 25 -42.20 -18.74 56.45
CA ALA A 25 -42.10 -17.53 57.29
C ALA A 25 -40.56 -17.20 57.36
N ASN A 26 -39.96 -16.08 57.82
CA ASN A 26 -40.24 -14.68 58.19
C ASN A 26 -38.82 -13.99 58.28
N ASP A 27 -38.54 -12.72 58.62
CA ASP A 27 -39.30 -11.53 59.09
C ASP A 27 -38.49 -10.23 58.79
N ALA A 28 -39.14 -9.05 58.87
CA ALA A 28 -38.61 -7.67 59.01
C ALA A 28 -37.51 -7.12 58.04
N ASP A 29 -37.51 -5.85 57.62
CA ASP A 29 -38.40 -4.70 57.89
C ASP A 29 -38.48 -3.73 56.67
N ASP A 30 -39.37 -2.74 56.73
CA ASP A 30 -40.09 -2.19 55.54
C ASP A 30 -39.62 -0.82 54.94
N VAL A 31 -40.29 -0.45 53.84
CA VAL A 31 -40.47 0.85 53.15
C VAL A 31 -39.75 1.04 51.79
N ASP A 32 -40.53 0.84 50.72
CA ASP A 32 -40.32 1.37 49.35
C ASP A 32 -41.58 2.14 48.90
N MET A 33 -41.40 3.17 48.08
CA MET A 33 -42.49 3.91 47.39
C MET A 33 -41.94 4.64 46.15
N SER A 34 -42.09 4.07 44.96
CA SER A 34 -42.10 4.85 43.71
C SER A 34 -42.98 4.22 42.62
N SER A 35 -43.92 5.00 42.10
CA SER A 35 -44.75 4.67 40.94
C SER A 35 -45.25 5.96 40.31
N ASP A 36 -45.11 6.11 38.99
CA ASP A 36 -45.87 7.10 38.21
C ASP A 36 -45.88 6.70 36.73
N ASP A 37 -47.01 6.93 36.07
CA ASP A 37 -47.25 6.67 34.64
C ASP A 37 -47.59 8.03 33.93
N PRO A 38 -47.74 8.11 32.60
CA PRO A 38 -47.49 9.38 31.88
C PRO A 38 -48.59 10.44 32.04
N SER A 39 -48.17 11.71 32.16
CA SER A 39 -49.07 12.87 32.10
C SER A 39 -48.52 14.03 31.24
N VAL A 40 -49.43 14.91 30.82
CA VAL A 40 -49.23 15.95 29.80
C VAL A 40 -48.34 17.11 30.32
N PRO A 41 -47.38 17.63 29.53
CA PRO A 41 -46.55 18.76 29.93
C PRO A 41 -47.35 20.07 30.03
N LEU A 42 -47.74 20.45 31.25
CA LEU A 42 -48.34 21.75 31.56
C LEU A 42 -47.31 22.88 31.40
N ALA A 43 -47.62 23.86 30.55
CA ALA A 43 -46.78 25.05 30.37
C ALA A 43 -46.89 26.01 31.57
N LEU A 44 -45.75 26.45 32.11
CA LEU A 44 -45.71 27.40 33.22
C LEU A 44 -46.16 28.80 32.81
N PRO A 45 -46.88 29.56 33.67
CA PRO A 45 -47.37 30.90 33.35
C PRO A 45 -46.27 31.89 32.92
N PRO A 46 -46.53 32.75 31.90
CA PRO A 46 -45.49 33.54 31.22
C PRO A 46 -44.77 34.55 32.12
N ASN A 47 -45.41 34.99 33.21
CA ASN A 47 -44.88 36.00 34.14
C ASN A 47 -43.65 35.50 34.94
N ILE A 48 -43.44 34.18 35.04
CA ILE A 48 -42.29 33.60 35.74
C ILE A 48 -41.12 33.41 34.77
N ALA A 49 -41.36 32.90 33.55
CA ALA A 49 -40.34 32.73 32.52
C ALA A 49 -39.63 34.06 32.16
N ALA A 50 -40.38 35.17 32.17
CA ALA A 50 -39.86 36.51 31.90
C ALA A 50 -38.76 36.99 32.88
N ARG A 51 -38.65 36.41 34.09
CA ARG A 51 -37.62 36.78 35.07
C ARG A 51 -36.24 36.15 34.82
N PHE A 52 -36.17 35.04 34.08
CA PHE A 52 -34.91 34.32 33.87
C PHE A 52 -34.22 34.63 32.53
N TYR A 53 -34.91 35.28 31.58
CA TYR A 53 -34.38 35.65 30.26
C TYR A 53 -34.21 37.18 30.10
N GLN A 54 -33.20 37.76 30.74
CA GLN A 54 -32.84 39.15 30.49
C GLN A 54 -32.10 39.30 29.14
N LYS A 55 -32.80 39.84 28.14
CA LYS A 55 -32.24 40.19 26.82
C LYS A 55 -31.14 41.25 26.96
N SER A 56 -29.97 40.99 26.38
CA SER A 56 -28.91 41.98 26.19
C SER A 56 -28.73 42.30 24.70
N THR A 57 -29.18 43.47 24.27
CA THR A 57 -29.06 43.94 22.87
C THR A 57 -28.82 45.45 22.80
N GLY A 58 -27.63 45.85 22.36
CA GLY A 58 -27.19 47.24 22.09
C GLY A 58 -25.67 47.22 21.87
N ARG A 59 -25.10 47.49 20.69
CA ARG A 59 -25.20 48.64 19.75
C ARG A 59 -24.52 49.90 20.29
N ARG A 60 -23.63 50.49 19.46
CA ARG A 60 -22.95 51.80 19.65
C ARG A 60 -24.00 52.90 20.00
N ARG A 61 -23.70 54.02 20.67
CA ARG A 61 -22.53 54.92 20.49
C ARG A 61 -22.47 56.02 21.59
N THR A 62 -21.29 56.61 21.81
CA THR A 62 -20.99 58.02 22.25
C THR A 62 -21.41 58.62 23.62
N SER A 63 -20.39 59.18 24.30
CA SER A 63 -20.32 60.49 25.01
C SER A 63 -21.13 60.83 26.29
N ALA A 64 -20.39 60.86 27.41
CA ALA A 64 -20.14 62.03 28.30
C ALA A 64 -21.15 62.52 29.38
N THR A 65 -20.55 62.94 30.51
CA THR A 65 -20.95 64.01 31.48
C THR A 65 -21.49 63.60 32.86
N SER A 66 -20.86 64.13 33.93
CA SER A 66 -21.25 64.07 35.37
C SER A 66 -21.26 62.66 36.03
N SER A 67 -21.06 62.46 37.34
CA SER A 67 -20.73 63.31 38.52
C SER A 67 -20.31 62.35 39.68
N ARG A 68 -19.53 62.64 40.73
CA ARG A 68 -18.79 63.81 41.28
C ARG A 68 -17.75 63.28 42.32
N ARG A 69 -16.75 64.09 42.69
CA ARG A 69 -15.67 63.85 43.73
C ARG A 69 -14.65 62.73 43.39
N SER A 70 -13.34 62.90 43.65
CA SER A 70 -12.57 64.13 44.00
C SER A 70 -11.05 63.94 43.77
N SER A 71 -10.39 65.03 43.37
CA SER A 71 -8.97 65.44 43.56
C SER A 71 -7.89 64.36 43.76
N MET A 72 -6.90 64.23 42.86
CA MET A 72 -5.75 65.15 42.61
C MET A 72 -4.68 65.19 43.73
N SER A 73 -3.55 64.54 43.43
CA SER A 73 -2.16 65.03 43.55
C SER A 73 -1.67 65.76 44.82
N SER A 74 -0.75 65.12 45.56
CA SER A 74 0.30 65.82 46.33
C SER A 74 1.53 64.93 46.61
N LEU A 75 2.41 64.75 45.62
CA LEU A 75 3.78 64.24 45.81
C LEU A 75 4.75 65.43 45.97
N HIS A 76 4.80 66.05 47.15
CA HIS A 76 5.83 67.02 47.56
C HIS A 76 5.83 67.20 49.10
N SER A 77 7.01 67.39 49.69
CA SER A 77 7.28 67.54 51.15
C SER A 77 6.78 66.37 52.05
N HIS A 78 7.51 65.93 53.08
CA HIS A 78 8.48 66.65 53.90
C HIS A 78 9.83 65.95 54.04
N HIS A 79 10.92 66.70 53.80
CA HIS A 79 12.10 66.61 54.65
C HIS A 79 11.93 67.59 55.82
N SER A 80 12.19 67.14 57.04
CA SER A 80 12.49 67.99 58.19
C SER A 80 13.33 67.18 59.18
N ASN A 81 14.30 67.83 59.81
CA ASN A 81 15.40 67.15 60.51
C ASN A 81 15.03 66.66 61.92
N ILE A 82 15.79 65.65 62.35
CA ILE A 82 16.39 65.47 63.69
C ILE A 82 15.66 66.15 64.86
N SER A 83 15.14 65.32 65.77
CA SER A 83 15.22 65.59 67.21
C SER A 83 15.49 64.28 67.94
N ALA A 84 16.61 64.19 68.65
CA ALA A 84 16.91 63.07 69.53
C ALA A 84 16.45 63.41 70.95
N HIS A 85 15.67 62.53 71.58
CA HIS A 85 15.52 62.51 73.03
C HIS A 85 15.16 61.11 73.51
N GLY A 86 15.77 60.68 74.62
CA GLY A 86 15.43 59.42 75.28
C GLY A 86 14.11 59.51 76.04
N GLY A 87 13.28 58.49 75.86
CA GLY A 87 12.01 58.27 76.56
C GLY A 87 11.74 56.76 76.66
N PRO A 88 10.84 56.29 77.54
CA PRO A 88 10.78 54.89 77.93
C PRO A 88 10.42 53.93 76.78
N HIS A 89 10.87 52.67 76.90
CA HIS A 89 10.86 51.65 75.85
C HIS A 89 9.48 51.31 75.23
N SER A 90 8.38 51.79 75.80
CA SER A 90 7.00 51.57 75.32
C SER A 90 6.77 52.08 73.89
N ASP A 91 7.30 53.25 73.51
CA ASP A 91 7.02 53.82 72.19
C ASP A 91 7.71 53.07 71.05
N HIS A 92 8.90 52.51 71.30
CA HIS A 92 9.59 51.63 70.35
C HIS A 92 8.77 50.37 70.08
N VAL A 93 8.20 49.75 71.12
CA VAL A 93 7.28 48.60 70.99
C VAL A 93 6.02 49.02 70.22
N ALA A 94 5.40 50.15 70.56
CA ALA A 94 4.22 50.65 69.84
C ALA A 94 4.52 50.98 68.37
N GLN A 95 5.71 51.47 68.03
CA GLN A 95 6.14 51.69 66.64
C GLN A 95 6.36 50.36 65.91
N HIS A 96 6.98 49.36 66.55
CA HIS A 96 7.14 48.02 66.01
C HIS A 96 5.80 47.31 65.76
N LEU A 97 4.83 47.41 66.69
CA LEU A 97 3.49 46.85 66.52
C LEU A 97 2.72 47.53 65.37
N ARG A 98 2.79 48.87 65.27
CA ARG A 98 2.22 49.61 64.13
C ARG A 98 2.87 49.18 62.80
N ARG A 99 4.20 49.00 62.75
CA ARG A 99 4.93 48.49 61.58
C ARG A 99 4.53 47.04 61.23
N ALA A 100 4.35 46.18 62.23
CA ALA A 100 3.91 44.80 62.06
C ALA A 100 2.51 44.74 61.44
N SER A 101 1.54 45.50 61.98
CA SER A 101 0.17 45.58 61.45
C SER A 101 0.11 46.11 60.00
N ILE A 102 0.97 47.08 59.64
CA ILE A 102 1.09 47.56 58.24
C ILE A 102 1.65 46.45 57.32
N ILE A 103 2.64 45.68 57.78
CA ILE A 103 3.19 44.54 57.02
C ILE A 103 2.14 43.41 56.91
N GLU A 104 1.39 43.14 57.96
CA GLU A 104 0.35 42.12 58.02
C GLU A 104 -0.84 42.45 57.10
N SER A 105 -1.36 43.68 57.16
CA SER A 105 -2.38 44.13 56.20
C SER A 105 -1.87 44.13 54.75
N ARG A 106 -0.55 44.30 54.51
CA ARG A 106 0.06 44.11 53.18
C ARG A 106 0.16 42.64 52.80
N LYS A 107 0.49 41.73 53.73
CA LYS A 107 0.46 40.27 53.51
C LYS A 107 -0.96 39.79 53.16
N ALA A 108 -1.97 40.21 53.92
CA ALA A 108 -3.38 39.88 53.66
C ALA A 108 -3.80 40.28 52.23
N ARG A 109 -3.60 41.55 51.84
CA ARG A 109 -3.91 42.03 50.48
C ARG A 109 -3.11 41.34 49.35
N LEU A 110 -1.97 40.70 49.66
CA LEU A 110 -1.23 39.87 48.72
C LEU A 110 -1.78 38.44 48.66
N ALA A 111 -2.19 37.87 49.80
CA ALA A 111 -2.90 36.59 49.87
C ALA A 111 -4.25 36.66 49.14
N ASP A 112 -5.02 37.73 49.31
CA ASP A 112 -6.29 37.96 48.58
C ASP A 112 -6.07 37.97 47.06
N ARG A 113 -4.98 38.62 46.59
CA ARG A 113 -4.60 38.66 45.17
C ARG A 113 -4.16 37.28 44.67
N ALA A 114 -3.43 36.51 45.47
CA ALA A 114 -3.04 35.15 45.14
C ALA A 114 -4.26 34.21 45.05
N ALA A 115 -5.16 34.26 46.05
CA ALA A 115 -6.42 33.51 46.06
C ALA A 115 -7.33 33.90 44.89
N HIS A 116 -7.37 35.18 44.50
CA HIS A 116 -8.08 35.61 43.30
C HIS A 116 -7.44 35.06 42.01
N ALA A 117 -6.10 35.08 41.90
CA ALA A 117 -5.39 34.51 40.75
C ALA A 117 -5.61 32.99 40.63
N GLU A 118 -5.57 32.26 41.74
CA GLU A 118 -5.95 30.84 41.83
C GLU A 118 -7.39 30.60 41.37
N LYS A 119 -8.35 31.40 41.88
CA LYS A 119 -9.77 31.30 41.50
C LYS A 119 -10.02 31.58 40.02
N VAL A 120 -9.25 32.50 39.41
CA VAL A 120 -9.27 32.74 37.95
C VAL A 120 -8.61 31.58 37.20
N ARG A 121 -7.47 31.05 37.66
CA ARG A 121 -6.79 29.88 37.08
C ARG A 121 -7.70 28.66 37.04
N LEU A 122 -8.40 28.37 38.14
CA LEU A 122 -9.34 27.26 38.24
C LEU A 122 -10.55 27.44 37.30
N ARG A 123 -11.17 28.62 37.26
CA ARG A 123 -12.26 28.93 36.32
C ARG A 123 -11.84 28.79 34.86
N ALA A 124 -10.64 29.29 34.51
CA ALA A 124 -10.09 29.15 33.16
C ALA A 124 -9.76 27.69 32.80
N ALA A 125 -9.31 26.88 33.78
CA ALA A 125 -9.08 25.45 33.59
C ALA A 125 -10.39 24.68 33.37
N VAL A 126 -11.44 24.98 34.14
CA VAL A 126 -12.78 24.39 34.00
C VAL A 126 -13.37 24.70 32.61
N ALA A 127 -13.45 25.97 32.21
CA ALA A 127 -13.97 26.35 30.89
C ALA A 127 -13.16 25.76 29.72
N LYS A 128 -11.84 25.59 29.89
CA LYS A 128 -10.94 24.93 28.92
C LYS A 128 -11.09 23.40 28.90
N ASN A 129 -11.72 22.80 29.91
CA ASN A 129 -12.04 21.38 29.95
C ASN A 129 -13.47 21.12 29.44
N GLU A 130 -14.45 21.95 29.79
CA GLU A 130 -15.82 21.91 29.25
C GLU A 130 -15.82 22.02 27.72
N SER A 131 -15.13 23.02 27.16
CA SER A 131 -14.99 23.18 25.71
C SER A 131 -14.27 22.00 25.01
N LYS A 132 -13.38 21.28 25.72
CA LYS A 132 -12.78 20.03 25.21
C LYS A 132 -13.72 18.82 25.35
N HIS A 133 -14.63 18.84 26.32
CA HIS A 133 -15.62 17.79 26.53
C HIS A 133 -16.62 17.80 25.37
N LEU A 134 -17.22 18.96 25.11
CA LEU A 134 -18.16 19.17 23.99
C LEU A 134 -17.55 18.77 22.64
N LEU A 135 -16.31 19.18 22.34
CA LEU A 135 -15.60 18.79 21.10
C LEU A 135 -15.27 17.28 21.03
N ARG A 136 -15.23 16.56 22.15
CA ARG A 136 -15.10 15.09 22.17
C ARG A 136 -16.44 14.41 22.00
N GLU A 137 -17.51 14.95 22.58
CA GLU A 137 -18.89 14.46 22.44
C GLU A 137 -19.40 14.64 21.01
N GLU A 138 -19.24 15.82 20.41
CA GLU A 138 -19.55 16.06 18.98
C GLU A 138 -18.80 15.07 18.08
N ARG A 139 -17.52 14.80 18.37
CA ARG A 139 -16.70 13.85 17.61
C ARG A 139 -17.12 12.39 17.84
N ALA A 140 -17.58 12.04 19.04
CA ALA A 140 -18.11 10.71 19.34
C ALA A 140 -19.45 10.46 18.65
N LEU A 141 -20.37 11.43 18.71
CA LEU A 141 -21.66 11.42 18.00
C LEU A 141 -21.46 11.35 16.48
N ALA A 142 -20.53 12.13 15.92
CA ALA A 142 -20.18 12.05 14.50
C ALA A 142 -19.60 10.69 14.10
N ALA A 143 -18.81 10.04 14.98
CA ALA A 143 -18.29 8.70 14.75
C ALA A 143 -19.38 7.61 14.86
N GLN A 144 -20.34 7.76 15.78
CA GLN A 144 -21.52 6.89 15.88
C GLN A 144 -22.38 6.99 14.62
N GLN A 145 -22.74 8.21 14.19
CA GLN A 145 -23.51 8.43 12.95
C GLN A 145 -22.78 7.92 11.70
N ALA A 146 -21.45 7.99 11.65
CA ALA A 146 -20.67 7.39 10.56
C ALA A 146 -20.73 5.86 10.59
N ARG A 147 -20.61 5.24 11.78
CA ARG A 147 -20.77 3.79 11.96
C ARG A 147 -22.17 3.31 11.60
N GLU A 148 -23.20 4.03 12.01
CA GLU A 148 -24.61 3.73 11.69
C GLU A 148 -24.88 3.81 10.19
N LYS A 149 -24.34 4.83 9.50
CA LYS A 149 -24.44 4.93 8.03
C LYS A 149 -23.76 3.77 7.32
N LEU A 150 -22.56 3.37 7.75
CA LEU A 150 -21.86 2.21 7.19
C LEU A 150 -22.60 0.89 7.46
N LEU A 151 -23.17 0.72 8.66
CA LEU A 151 -24.02 -0.44 8.98
C LEU A 151 -25.30 -0.44 8.12
N ALA A 152 -25.95 0.71 7.95
CA ALA A 152 -27.13 0.86 7.09
C ALA A 152 -26.81 0.52 5.62
N GLU A 153 -25.68 1.00 5.09
CA GLU A 153 -25.21 0.69 3.73
C GLU A 153 -24.91 -0.82 3.57
N ILE A 154 -24.29 -1.45 4.58
CA ILE A 154 -24.09 -2.91 4.60
C ILE A 154 -25.44 -3.64 4.62
N THR A 155 -26.39 -3.24 5.48
CA THR A 155 -27.71 -3.89 5.51
C THR A 155 -28.47 -3.71 4.20
N ALA A 156 -28.38 -2.54 3.55
CA ALA A 156 -29.00 -2.30 2.25
C ALA A 156 -28.38 -3.19 1.16
N LYS A 157 -27.05 -3.35 1.12
CA LYS A 157 -26.38 -4.27 0.19
C LYS A 157 -26.73 -5.74 0.46
N CYS A 158 -26.83 -6.14 1.73
CA CYS A 158 -27.31 -7.48 2.07
C CYS A 158 -28.77 -7.69 1.68
N GLU A 159 -29.63 -6.68 1.84
CA GLU A 159 -31.03 -6.73 1.38
C GLU A 159 -31.10 -6.82 -0.15
N GLU A 160 -30.28 -6.07 -0.89
CA GLU A 160 -30.16 -6.15 -2.35
C GLU A 160 -29.78 -7.56 -2.81
N GLU A 161 -28.77 -8.19 -2.20
CA GLU A 161 -28.36 -9.55 -2.55
C GLU A 161 -29.44 -10.58 -2.20
N VAL A 162 -30.12 -10.43 -1.05
CA VAL A 162 -31.29 -11.26 -0.72
C VAL A 162 -32.44 -11.04 -1.70
N ARG A 163 -32.64 -9.81 -2.21
CA ARG A 163 -33.65 -9.48 -3.23
C ARG A 163 -33.29 -10.09 -4.59
N ARG A 164 -32.02 -10.05 -5.00
CA ARG A 164 -31.47 -10.73 -6.19
C ARG A 164 -31.61 -12.25 -6.08
N ALA A 165 -31.31 -12.83 -4.91
CA ALA A 165 -31.46 -14.25 -4.65
C ALA A 165 -32.93 -14.71 -4.66
N LYS A 166 -33.83 -13.94 -4.03
CA LYS A 166 -35.29 -14.18 -4.07
C LYS A 166 -35.82 -14.11 -5.50
N LYS A 167 -35.45 -13.09 -6.28
CA LYS A 167 -35.85 -13.00 -7.69
C LYS A 167 -35.37 -14.22 -8.49
N ARG A 168 -34.09 -14.61 -8.38
CA ARG A 168 -33.57 -15.80 -9.06
C ARG A 168 -34.30 -17.10 -8.66
N ALA A 169 -34.74 -17.21 -7.40
CA ALA A 169 -35.54 -18.35 -6.94
C ALA A 169 -36.97 -18.33 -7.49
N GLU A 170 -37.56 -17.14 -7.67
CA GLU A 170 -38.84 -16.92 -8.32
C GLU A 170 -38.78 -17.20 -9.83
N ASP A 171 -37.78 -16.64 -10.54
CA ASP A 171 -37.48 -16.91 -11.95
C ASP A 171 -37.31 -18.44 -12.20
N MET A 172 -36.62 -19.16 -11.30
CA MET A 172 -36.48 -20.62 -11.38
C MET A 172 -37.78 -21.38 -11.09
N LYS A 173 -38.63 -20.88 -10.19
CA LYS A 173 -39.95 -21.47 -9.90
C LYS A 173 -40.89 -21.28 -11.08
N GLU A 174 -40.89 -20.11 -11.71
CA GLU A 174 -41.67 -19.82 -12.91
C GLU A 174 -41.22 -20.69 -14.09
N ARG A 175 -39.90 -20.80 -14.36
CA ARG A 175 -39.38 -21.70 -15.41
C ARG A 175 -39.83 -23.15 -15.23
N LYS A 176 -39.74 -23.69 -14.02
CA LYS A 176 -40.21 -25.06 -13.71
C LYS A 176 -41.73 -25.21 -13.87
N ALA A 177 -42.50 -24.19 -13.52
CA ALA A 177 -43.95 -24.17 -13.76
C ALA A 177 -44.28 -24.10 -15.27
N ALA A 178 -43.53 -23.33 -16.05
CA ALA A 178 -43.67 -23.23 -17.50
C ALA A 178 -43.31 -24.55 -18.20
N GLU A 179 -42.23 -25.22 -17.79
CA GLU A 179 -41.85 -26.55 -18.28
C GLU A 179 -42.93 -27.60 -17.99
N HIS A 180 -43.44 -27.65 -16.76
CA HIS A 180 -44.53 -28.55 -16.37
C HIS A 180 -45.82 -28.25 -17.16
N ASN A 181 -46.16 -26.96 -17.37
CA ASN A 181 -47.29 -26.57 -18.18
C ASN A 181 -47.11 -26.95 -19.66
N ARG A 182 -45.90 -26.83 -20.21
CA ARG A 182 -45.58 -27.28 -21.58
C ARG A 182 -45.75 -28.79 -21.71
N GLN A 183 -45.21 -29.57 -20.78
CA GLN A 183 -45.41 -31.04 -20.74
C GLN A 183 -46.89 -31.41 -20.63
N ARG A 184 -47.67 -30.69 -19.81
CA ARG A 184 -49.13 -30.88 -19.71
C ARG A 184 -49.85 -30.56 -21.02
N LEU A 185 -49.44 -29.52 -21.75
CA LEU A 185 -49.99 -29.21 -23.08
C LEU A 185 -49.59 -30.27 -24.12
N GLU A 186 -48.31 -30.66 -24.19
CA GLU A 186 -47.84 -31.74 -25.07
C GLU A 186 -48.61 -33.05 -24.83
N MET A 187 -48.95 -33.36 -23.57
CA MET A 187 -49.79 -34.52 -23.22
C MET A 187 -51.25 -34.32 -23.64
N ALA A 188 -51.83 -33.14 -23.41
CA ALA A 188 -53.20 -32.82 -23.83
C ALA A 188 -53.36 -32.87 -25.36
N GLU A 189 -52.37 -32.41 -26.12
CA GLU A 189 -52.32 -32.51 -27.58
C GLU A 189 -52.24 -33.97 -28.03
N LYS A 190 -51.38 -34.79 -27.41
CA LYS A 190 -51.30 -36.25 -27.69
C LYS A 190 -52.63 -36.95 -27.40
N PHE A 191 -53.32 -36.60 -26.31
CA PHE A 191 -54.67 -37.13 -26.03
C PHE A 191 -55.70 -36.66 -27.05
N ALA A 192 -55.73 -35.38 -27.42
CA ALA A 192 -56.65 -34.84 -28.42
C ALA A 192 -56.37 -35.40 -29.83
N GLU A 193 -55.12 -35.71 -30.16
CA GLU A 193 -54.75 -36.37 -31.42
C GLU A 193 -55.11 -37.85 -31.41
N ALA A 194 -54.94 -38.55 -30.28
CA ALA A 194 -55.43 -39.92 -30.10
C ALA A 194 -56.97 -39.99 -30.18
N GLU A 195 -57.68 -39.01 -29.64
CA GLU A 195 -59.13 -38.90 -29.75
C GLU A 195 -59.58 -38.58 -31.19
N LYS A 196 -58.89 -37.66 -31.90
CA LYS A 196 -59.09 -37.45 -33.34
C LYS A 196 -58.90 -38.74 -34.13
N ARG A 197 -57.83 -39.51 -33.86
CA ARG A 197 -57.62 -40.84 -34.47
C ARG A 197 -58.77 -41.80 -34.16
N ARG A 198 -59.24 -41.86 -32.91
CA ARG A 198 -60.38 -42.70 -32.47
C ARG A 198 -61.68 -42.31 -33.19
N LEU A 199 -61.95 -41.02 -33.35
CA LEU A 199 -63.12 -40.49 -34.06
C LEU A 199 -63.04 -40.77 -35.57
N ILE A 200 -61.87 -40.64 -36.19
CA ILE A 200 -61.63 -41.02 -37.59
C ILE A 200 -61.84 -42.53 -37.78
N TYR A 201 -61.33 -43.37 -36.87
CA TYR A 201 -61.60 -44.81 -36.88
C TYR A 201 -63.11 -45.11 -36.74
N GLN A 202 -63.83 -44.42 -35.86
CA GLN A 202 -65.28 -44.56 -35.72
C GLN A 202 -66.04 -44.15 -36.99
N GLN A 203 -65.72 -43.01 -37.61
CA GLN A 203 -66.28 -42.63 -38.92
C GLN A 203 -66.03 -43.70 -39.98
N ASN A 204 -64.81 -44.24 -40.04
CA ASN A 204 -64.41 -45.25 -41.01
C ASN A 204 -64.97 -46.67 -40.73
N THR A 205 -65.68 -46.92 -39.62
CA THR A 205 -66.33 -48.23 -39.39
C THR A 205 -67.50 -48.49 -40.35
N ARG A 206 -68.07 -47.46 -40.99
CA ARG A 206 -69.10 -47.63 -42.03
C ARG A 206 -68.48 -48.00 -43.37
N ARG A 207 -68.15 -49.29 -43.56
CA ARG A 207 -67.96 -49.88 -44.90
C ARG A 207 -69.23 -49.68 -45.74
N PRO A 208 -69.21 -48.95 -46.87
CA PRO A 208 -70.27 -49.02 -47.86
C PRO A 208 -70.23 -50.44 -48.48
N ARG A 209 -71.38 -51.11 -48.56
CA ARG A 209 -71.47 -52.49 -49.05
C ARG A 209 -72.21 -52.50 -50.39
N THR A 210 -71.47 -52.67 -51.48
CA THR A 210 -71.98 -52.73 -52.88
C THR A 210 -72.62 -51.41 -53.38
N THR A 211 -72.78 -51.11 -54.68
CA THR A 211 -72.79 -51.96 -55.90
C THR A 211 -71.87 -51.47 -57.03
N SER A 212 -71.72 -52.32 -58.05
CA SER A 212 -70.95 -52.17 -59.29
C SER A 212 -71.39 -51.02 -60.21
N ALA A 213 -70.40 -50.34 -60.81
CA ALA A 213 -70.43 -49.88 -62.19
C ALA A 213 -68.97 -49.73 -62.70
N ALA A 214 -68.70 -49.97 -63.97
CA ALA A 214 -67.37 -49.86 -64.56
C ALA A 214 -67.38 -48.94 -65.80
N ALA A 215 -66.47 -47.97 -65.80
CA ALA A 215 -66.02 -47.20 -66.96
C ALA A 215 -64.53 -46.92 -66.69
N ALA A 216 -63.62 -47.59 -67.40
CA ALA A 216 -63.16 -47.26 -68.76
C ALA A 216 -62.07 -46.17 -68.75
N GLU A 217 -61.06 -46.42 -69.58
CA GLU A 217 -59.72 -45.80 -69.70
C GLU A 217 -59.72 -44.25 -69.81
N GLU A 218 -58.63 -43.51 -69.55
CA GLU A 218 -57.27 -43.67 -70.09
C GLU A 218 -56.12 -43.14 -69.21
N LYS A 219 -54.91 -43.66 -69.47
CA LYS A 219 -53.64 -43.00 -69.15
C LYS A 219 -53.29 -41.96 -70.22
N LYS A 220 -53.37 -40.65 -69.92
CA LYS A 220 -52.72 -39.61 -70.74
C LYS A 220 -51.87 -38.64 -69.92
N LEU A 221 -50.56 -38.80 -70.13
CA LEU A 221 -49.41 -37.88 -70.02
C LEU A 221 -49.54 -36.59 -69.20
N ALA A 222 -48.52 -36.37 -68.35
CA ALA A 222 -48.36 -35.15 -67.57
C ALA A 222 -48.27 -33.90 -68.46
N LYS A 223 -49.04 -32.86 -68.10
CA LYS A 223 -48.88 -31.50 -68.60
C LYS A 223 -48.68 -30.57 -67.40
N ALA A 224 -47.60 -29.80 -67.41
CA ALA A 224 -47.17 -29.04 -66.23
C ALA A 224 -48.18 -27.93 -65.87
N ALA A 225 -49.02 -28.18 -64.87
CA ALA A 225 -49.88 -27.17 -64.29
C ALA A 225 -49.03 -26.13 -63.54
N ILE A 226 -48.79 -24.97 -64.17
CA ILE A 226 -48.15 -23.83 -63.52
C ILE A 226 -49.06 -23.39 -62.36
N LYS A 227 -48.65 -23.75 -61.15
CA LYS A 227 -49.36 -23.47 -59.91
C LYS A 227 -49.37 -21.96 -59.69
N GLN A 228 -50.46 -21.28 -60.07
CA GLN A 228 -50.58 -19.82 -59.92
C GLN A 228 -50.31 -19.43 -58.46
N MET A 229 -49.19 -18.74 -58.25
CA MET A 229 -48.76 -18.36 -56.91
C MET A 229 -49.73 -17.31 -56.35
N SER A 230 -50.18 -17.47 -55.10
CA SER A 230 -51.10 -16.50 -54.51
C SER A 230 -50.48 -15.10 -54.53
N ARG A 231 -51.31 -14.06 -54.70
CA ARG A 231 -50.87 -12.66 -54.77
C ARG A 231 -49.99 -12.27 -53.57
N THR A 232 -50.26 -12.82 -52.39
CA THR A 232 -49.45 -12.65 -51.17
C THR A 232 -48.10 -13.35 -51.25
N THR A 233 -48.04 -14.59 -51.77
CA THR A 233 -46.78 -15.32 -51.97
C THR A 233 -45.91 -14.63 -53.02
N ALA A 234 -46.50 -14.21 -54.14
CA ALA A 234 -45.82 -13.49 -55.22
C ALA A 234 -45.28 -12.13 -54.75
N ALA A 235 -46.11 -11.33 -54.05
CA ALA A 235 -45.66 -10.09 -53.43
C ALA A 235 -44.53 -10.34 -52.41
N GLY A 236 -44.63 -11.40 -51.60
CA GLY A 236 -43.57 -11.78 -50.67
C GLY A 236 -42.27 -12.25 -51.34
N VAL A 237 -42.31 -12.83 -52.54
CA VAL A 237 -41.10 -13.11 -53.37
C VAL A 237 -40.51 -11.80 -53.90
N ILE A 238 -41.33 -10.92 -54.49
CA ILE A 238 -40.90 -9.64 -55.06
C ILE A 238 -40.28 -8.74 -53.97
N GLN A 239 -40.91 -8.64 -52.80
CA GLN A 239 -40.38 -7.88 -51.66
C GLN A 239 -39.05 -8.45 -51.13
N ARG A 240 -38.87 -9.78 -51.13
CA ARG A 240 -37.58 -10.40 -50.77
C ARG A 240 -36.50 -10.11 -51.82
N ALA A 241 -36.82 -10.27 -53.10
CA ALA A 241 -35.90 -9.95 -54.19
C ALA A 241 -35.48 -8.47 -54.17
N TRP A 242 -36.42 -7.56 -53.96
CA TRP A 242 -36.17 -6.13 -53.85
C TRP A 242 -35.34 -5.77 -52.60
N ARG A 243 -35.66 -6.31 -51.42
CA ARG A 243 -34.86 -6.11 -50.20
C ARG A 243 -33.42 -6.61 -50.37
N ASN A 244 -33.24 -7.81 -50.94
CA ASN A 244 -31.91 -8.38 -51.17
C ASN A 244 -31.13 -7.59 -52.23
N HIS A 245 -31.80 -7.03 -53.25
CA HIS A 245 -31.18 -6.13 -54.22
C HIS A 245 -30.77 -4.80 -53.57
N HIS A 246 -31.67 -4.16 -52.82
CA HIS A 246 -31.42 -2.88 -52.14
C HIS A 246 -30.27 -2.99 -51.11
N ALA A 247 -30.27 -4.04 -50.29
CA ALA A 247 -29.19 -4.29 -49.33
C ALA A 247 -27.83 -4.44 -50.02
N ARG A 248 -27.79 -5.16 -51.15
CA ARG A 248 -26.58 -5.27 -51.99
C ARG A 248 -26.13 -3.93 -52.53
N THR A 249 -27.02 -3.12 -53.11
CA THR A 249 -26.68 -1.79 -53.64
C THR A 249 -26.00 -0.94 -52.58
N VAL A 250 -26.58 -0.86 -51.37
CA VAL A 250 -26.02 -0.09 -50.25
C VAL A 250 -24.67 -0.65 -49.78
N ILE A 251 -24.49 -1.97 -49.76
CA ILE A 251 -23.21 -2.59 -49.37
C ILE A 251 -22.14 -2.42 -50.46
N THR A 252 -22.51 -2.38 -51.74
CA THR A 252 -21.58 -2.02 -52.82
C THR A 252 -21.21 -0.55 -52.79
N GLU A 253 -22.14 0.36 -52.44
CA GLU A 253 -21.81 1.77 -52.17
C GLU A 253 -20.86 1.91 -50.96
N PHE A 254 -21.06 1.14 -49.89
CA PHE A 254 -20.20 1.19 -48.69
C PHE A 254 -18.82 0.61 -48.95
N ARG A 255 -18.71 -0.53 -49.66
CA ARG A 255 -17.41 -1.08 -50.07
C ARG A 255 -16.66 -0.14 -51.02
N ALA A 256 -17.35 0.56 -51.91
CA ALA A 256 -16.75 1.57 -52.79
C ALA A 256 -16.20 2.82 -52.04
N ALA A 257 -16.45 2.97 -50.73
CA ALA A 257 -15.79 3.97 -49.89
C ALA A 257 -14.45 3.48 -49.29
N ASP A 258 -14.15 2.17 -49.36
CA ASP A 258 -12.94 1.51 -48.86
C ASP A 258 -12.56 1.89 -47.41
N LEU A 259 -13.52 1.78 -46.48
CA LEU A 259 -13.32 2.12 -45.07
C LEU A 259 -12.76 0.95 -44.25
N SER A 260 -11.58 0.43 -44.60
CA SER A 260 -10.90 -0.65 -43.86
C SER A 260 -10.03 -0.14 -42.71
N LEU A 261 -9.99 -0.88 -41.59
CA LEU A 261 -9.16 -0.54 -40.42
C LEU A 261 -7.67 -0.38 -40.77
N GLU A 262 -7.17 -1.15 -41.74
CA GLU A 262 -5.78 -1.08 -42.20
C GLU A 262 -5.48 0.22 -42.94
N ARG A 263 -6.36 0.65 -43.85
CA ARG A 263 -6.23 1.92 -44.59
C ARG A 263 -6.28 3.13 -43.67
N ILE A 264 -7.14 3.10 -42.64
CA ILE A 264 -7.28 4.23 -41.70
C ILE A 264 -6.04 4.36 -40.80
N ARG A 265 -5.40 3.25 -40.40
CA ARG A 265 -4.11 3.27 -39.67
C ARG A 265 -2.95 3.83 -40.49
N ALA A 266 -2.99 3.69 -41.82
CA ALA A 266 -1.95 4.20 -42.72
C ALA A 266 -2.07 5.71 -43.05
N LEU A 267 -3.18 6.36 -42.68
CA LEU A 267 -3.44 7.78 -42.91
C LEU A 267 -3.19 8.60 -41.64
N SER A 268 -2.76 9.87 -41.78
CA SER A 268 -2.57 10.74 -40.61
C SER A 268 -3.91 11.15 -39.99
N PHE A 269 -3.90 11.49 -38.70
CA PHE A 269 -5.11 11.82 -37.94
C PHE A 269 -5.98 12.91 -38.59
N ASP A 270 -5.38 13.98 -39.11
CA ASP A 270 -6.11 15.05 -39.81
C ASP A 270 -6.74 14.57 -41.14
N GLN A 271 -6.06 13.68 -41.86
CA GLN A 271 -6.58 13.06 -43.10
C GLN A 271 -7.73 12.10 -42.80
N VAL A 272 -7.63 11.32 -41.72
CA VAL A 272 -8.71 10.47 -41.21
C VAL A 272 -9.90 11.32 -40.75
N GLY A 273 -9.65 12.41 -40.02
CA GLY A 273 -10.68 13.36 -39.58
C GLY A 273 -11.43 13.99 -40.76
N ALA A 274 -10.71 14.39 -41.81
CA ALA A 274 -11.30 14.88 -43.05
C ALA A 274 -12.16 13.81 -43.75
N LEU A 275 -11.63 12.58 -43.90
CA LEU A 275 -12.34 11.46 -44.53
C LEU A 275 -13.62 11.08 -43.77
N LEU A 276 -13.56 10.96 -42.44
CA LEU A 276 -14.71 10.68 -41.58
C LEU A 276 -15.73 11.83 -41.51
N SER A 277 -15.38 13.02 -42.02
CA SER A 277 -16.29 14.17 -42.13
C SER A 277 -17.03 14.27 -43.47
N GLU A 278 -16.67 13.46 -44.48
CA GLU A 278 -17.26 13.56 -45.82
C GLU A 278 -18.76 13.21 -45.81
N GLU A 279 -19.60 14.12 -46.33
CA GLU A 279 -21.05 13.95 -46.32
C GLU A 279 -21.51 12.68 -47.08
N LYS A 280 -20.80 12.28 -48.14
CA LYS A 280 -21.07 11.01 -48.85
C LYS A 280 -20.94 9.81 -47.92
N LEU A 281 -19.84 9.73 -47.17
CA LEU A 281 -19.59 8.63 -46.23
C LEU A 281 -20.62 8.63 -45.09
N LEU A 282 -20.95 9.79 -44.53
CA LEU A 282 -21.98 9.92 -43.49
C LEU A 282 -23.35 9.41 -43.99
N VAL A 283 -23.73 9.73 -45.23
CA VAL A 283 -24.98 9.25 -45.85
C VAL A 283 -24.95 7.74 -46.12
N VAL A 284 -23.87 7.19 -46.68
CA VAL A 284 -23.77 5.75 -46.96
C VAL A 284 -23.73 4.93 -45.67
N THR A 285 -23.01 5.40 -44.65
CA THR A 285 -22.98 4.78 -43.31
C THR A 285 -24.36 4.79 -42.65
N ALA A 286 -25.13 5.88 -42.79
CA ALA A 286 -26.52 5.93 -42.33
C ALA A 286 -27.41 4.88 -43.03
N LYS A 287 -27.27 4.70 -44.36
CA LYS A 287 -27.98 3.62 -45.08
C LYS A 287 -27.64 2.24 -44.52
N VAL A 288 -26.35 1.96 -44.24
CA VAL A 288 -25.90 0.67 -43.69
C VAL A 288 -26.44 0.43 -42.27
N LEU A 289 -26.29 1.40 -41.35
CA LEU A 289 -26.79 1.24 -39.97
C LEU A 289 -28.32 1.03 -39.93
N ARG A 290 -29.07 1.68 -40.84
CA ARG A 290 -30.51 1.47 -41.00
C ARG A 290 -30.86 0.08 -41.55
N LEU A 291 -30.04 -0.51 -42.43
CA LEU A 291 -30.20 -1.91 -42.87
C LEU A 291 -29.91 -2.92 -41.75
N CYS A 292 -28.97 -2.60 -40.86
CA CYS A 292 -28.64 -3.43 -39.69
C CYS A 292 -29.63 -3.28 -38.52
N GLY A 293 -30.65 -2.43 -38.63
CA GLY A 293 -31.62 -2.19 -37.55
C GLY A 293 -31.05 -1.43 -36.34
N LEU A 294 -29.91 -0.74 -36.50
CA LEU A 294 -29.20 -0.04 -35.42
C LEU A 294 -29.69 1.41 -35.21
N GLN A 295 -30.82 1.79 -35.81
CA GLN A 295 -31.36 3.16 -35.77
C GLN A 295 -32.89 3.14 -35.76
N ASP A 296 -33.49 3.61 -34.67
CA ASP A 296 -34.94 3.85 -34.60
C ASP A 296 -35.33 5.04 -35.49
N THR A 297 -36.43 4.89 -36.22
CA THR A 297 -36.97 5.92 -37.14
C THR A 297 -37.48 7.18 -36.46
N GLU A 298 -37.48 7.23 -35.12
CA GLU A 298 -38.03 8.31 -34.30
C GLU A 298 -37.01 9.43 -34.00
N GLY A 299 -35.70 9.18 -34.14
CA GLY A 299 -34.64 10.10 -33.70
C GLY A 299 -34.39 11.35 -34.59
N GLY A 300 -34.98 11.38 -35.79
CA GLY A 300 -34.83 12.48 -36.76
C GLY A 300 -33.40 12.71 -37.29
N ALA A 301 -33.27 13.57 -38.31
CA ALA A 301 -32.01 13.77 -39.04
C ALA A 301 -30.81 14.24 -38.17
N MET A 302 -31.08 14.85 -37.00
CA MET A 302 -30.04 15.25 -36.05
C MET A 302 -29.57 14.08 -35.17
N GLY A 303 -30.49 13.19 -34.77
CA GLY A 303 -30.18 11.96 -34.04
C GLY A 303 -29.42 10.96 -34.92
N GLU A 304 -29.87 10.77 -36.16
CA GLU A 304 -29.17 9.93 -37.16
C GLU A 304 -27.71 10.37 -37.35
N ARG A 305 -27.47 11.68 -37.53
CA ARG A 305 -26.11 12.25 -37.63
C ARG A 305 -25.29 12.06 -36.35
N GLY A 306 -25.91 11.97 -35.18
CA GLY A 306 -25.26 11.64 -33.91
C GLY A 306 -24.84 10.16 -33.81
N ALA A 307 -25.76 9.24 -34.12
CA ALA A 307 -25.53 7.80 -34.10
C ALA A 307 -24.43 7.38 -35.10
N VAL A 308 -24.46 7.92 -36.32
CA VAL A 308 -23.41 7.71 -37.34
C VAL A 308 -22.05 8.21 -36.88
N ARG A 309 -21.96 9.40 -36.26
CA ARG A 309 -20.69 9.94 -35.75
C ARG A 309 -20.14 9.12 -34.58
N THR A 310 -21.01 8.62 -33.70
CA THR A 310 -20.60 7.73 -32.61
C THR A 310 -20.10 6.40 -33.17
N PHE A 311 -20.75 5.84 -34.19
CA PHE A 311 -20.29 4.64 -34.89
C PHE A 311 -18.91 4.85 -35.55
N LEU A 312 -18.75 5.90 -36.37
CA LEU A 312 -17.47 6.22 -37.03
C LEU A 312 -16.34 6.58 -36.03
N SER A 313 -16.67 7.01 -34.80
CA SER A 313 -15.66 7.23 -33.76
C SER A 313 -14.98 5.94 -33.29
N SER A 314 -15.61 4.76 -33.43
CA SER A 314 -14.96 3.48 -33.14
C SER A 314 -13.75 3.23 -34.04
N TYR A 315 -13.89 3.48 -35.36
CA TYR A 315 -12.78 3.43 -36.31
C TYR A 315 -11.66 4.42 -35.97
N LEU A 316 -12.00 5.64 -35.53
CA LEU A 316 -11.02 6.65 -35.13
C LEU A 316 -10.22 6.22 -33.88
N ILE A 317 -10.92 5.75 -32.83
CA ILE A 317 -10.33 5.24 -31.58
C ILE A 317 -9.38 4.06 -31.85
N LEU A 318 -9.70 3.22 -32.84
CA LEU A 318 -8.93 2.01 -33.16
C LEU A 318 -7.81 2.20 -34.20
N ALA A 319 -7.83 3.33 -34.92
CA ALA A 319 -6.74 3.72 -35.80
C ALA A 319 -5.65 4.52 -35.05
N HIS A 320 -6.06 5.52 -34.26
CA HIS A 320 -5.15 6.47 -33.60
C HIS A 320 -5.41 6.62 -32.10
N PRO A 321 -5.36 5.53 -31.30
CA PRO A 321 -5.72 5.56 -29.87
C PRO A 321 -4.91 6.60 -29.08
N ALA A 322 -3.60 6.69 -29.32
CA ALA A 322 -2.68 7.60 -28.63
C ALA A 322 -2.88 9.11 -28.95
N GLN A 323 -3.78 9.46 -29.88
CA GLN A 323 -4.14 10.85 -30.20
C GLN A 323 -5.60 11.17 -29.83
N VAL A 324 -6.44 10.14 -29.63
CA VAL A 324 -7.86 10.27 -29.23
C VAL A 324 -8.03 10.16 -27.71
N LEU A 325 -7.15 9.42 -27.04
CA LEU A 325 -7.24 9.09 -25.63
C LEU A 325 -6.07 9.76 -24.89
N SER A 326 -6.38 10.51 -23.84
CA SER A 326 -5.38 11.28 -23.08
C SER A 326 -4.67 10.44 -22.00
N SER A 327 -5.18 9.24 -21.72
CA SER A 327 -4.57 8.26 -20.83
C SER A 327 -4.76 6.82 -21.34
N ASN A 328 -4.21 5.85 -20.61
CA ASN A 328 -4.37 4.41 -20.86
C ASN A 328 -5.20 3.75 -19.74
N GLY A 329 -6.25 4.42 -19.24
CA GLY A 329 -7.06 3.97 -18.12
C GLY A 329 -7.98 2.78 -18.44
N GLU A 330 -8.52 2.13 -17.40
CA GLU A 330 -9.40 0.96 -17.55
C GLU A 330 -10.62 1.22 -18.44
N GLN A 331 -11.24 2.41 -18.35
CA GLN A 331 -12.37 2.82 -19.20
C GLN A 331 -11.98 3.01 -20.67
N GLU A 332 -10.74 3.43 -20.92
CA GLU A 332 -10.22 3.68 -22.27
C GLU A 332 -9.84 2.34 -22.94
N GLN A 333 -9.30 1.39 -22.17
CA GLN A 333 -9.07 0.01 -22.60
C GLN A 333 -10.38 -0.75 -22.85
N ASP A 334 -11.38 -0.60 -21.97
CA ASP A 334 -12.73 -1.15 -22.13
C ASP A 334 -13.45 -0.60 -23.38
N LEU A 335 -13.29 0.70 -23.66
CA LEU A 335 -13.80 1.34 -24.86
C LEU A 335 -13.10 0.84 -26.14
N ILE A 336 -11.78 0.64 -26.11
CA ILE A 336 -11.02 0.02 -27.20
C ILE A 336 -11.49 -1.43 -27.43
N ALA A 337 -11.69 -2.22 -26.37
CA ALA A 337 -12.14 -3.61 -26.49
C ALA A 337 -13.53 -3.69 -27.13
N LYS A 338 -14.52 -2.98 -26.56
CA LYS A 338 -15.90 -2.93 -27.10
C LYS A 338 -15.96 -2.35 -28.52
N GLY A 339 -15.07 -1.41 -28.85
CA GLY A 339 -14.91 -0.91 -30.22
C GLY A 339 -14.45 -2.00 -31.19
N ARG A 340 -13.48 -2.86 -30.79
CA ARG A 340 -13.01 -3.98 -31.63
C ARG A 340 -14.10 -5.01 -31.81
N ASP A 341 -14.78 -5.40 -30.74
CA ASP A 341 -15.84 -6.41 -30.77
C ASP A 341 -17.01 -5.96 -31.68
N LEU A 342 -17.41 -4.69 -31.58
CA LEU A 342 -18.39 -4.07 -32.47
C LEU A 342 -17.97 -4.17 -33.95
N LEU A 343 -16.73 -3.79 -34.29
CA LEU A 343 -16.27 -3.80 -35.68
C LEU A 343 -16.07 -5.22 -36.23
N VAL A 344 -15.60 -6.17 -35.43
CA VAL A 344 -15.47 -7.58 -35.86
C VAL A 344 -16.84 -8.18 -36.18
N ILE A 345 -17.85 -7.96 -35.34
CA ILE A 345 -19.23 -8.43 -35.61
C ILE A 345 -19.81 -7.70 -36.84
N PHE A 346 -19.56 -6.39 -36.99
CA PHE A 346 -20.00 -5.60 -38.14
C PHE A 346 -19.40 -6.07 -39.48
N GLU A 347 -18.10 -6.37 -39.52
CA GLU A 347 -17.40 -6.88 -40.69
C GLU A 347 -17.88 -8.30 -41.06
N GLN A 348 -18.20 -9.15 -40.07
CA GLN A 348 -18.86 -10.45 -40.29
C GLN A 348 -20.26 -10.28 -40.90
N VAL A 349 -21.10 -9.41 -40.33
CA VAL A 349 -22.46 -9.13 -40.84
C VAL A 349 -22.44 -8.55 -42.25
N ILE A 350 -21.54 -7.61 -42.56
CA ILE A 350 -21.36 -7.08 -43.93
C ILE A 350 -20.89 -8.17 -44.90
N SER A 351 -19.98 -9.04 -44.46
CA SER A 351 -19.47 -10.14 -45.29
C SER A 351 -20.59 -11.12 -45.63
N GLN A 352 -21.40 -11.53 -44.64
CA GLN A 352 -22.58 -12.36 -44.88
C GLN A 352 -23.61 -11.67 -45.78
N LEU A 353 -23.99 -10.42 -45.51
CA LEU A 353 -24.96 -9.68 -46.33
C LEU A 353 -24.50 -9.48 -47.79
N SER A 354 -23.18 -9.49 -48.05
CA SER A 354 -22.64 -9.48 -49.41
C SER A 354 -22.76 -10.81 -50.16
N ALA A 355 -22.93 -11.93 -49.45
CA ALA A 355 -23.03 -13.26 -50.01
C ALA A 355 -24.36 -13.51 -50.77
N ILE A 356 -24.38 -14.55 -51.60
CA ILE A 356 -25.51 -14.81 -52.50
C ILE A 356 -26.64 -15.58 -51.79
N GLY A 357 -27.64 -14.84 -51.30
CA GLY A 357 -28.96 -15.40 -50.98
C GLY A 357 -29.29 -15.58 -49.49
N VAL A 358 -28.78 -14.71 -48.61
CA VAL A 358 -29.05 -14.77 -47.17
C VAL A 358 -30.55 -14.74 -46.84
N TRP A 359 -30.95 -15.53 -45.85
CA TRP A 359 -32.30 -15.59 -45.31
C TRP A 359 -32.38 -14.71 -44.06
N PRO A 360 -33.42 -13.88 -43.86
CA PRO A 360 -33.54 -13.05 -42.66
C PRO A 360 -33.52 -13.83 -41.33
N ALA A 361 -33.89 -15.13 -41.37
CA ALA A 361 -33.88 -15.99 -40.19
C ALA A 361 -32.48 -16.48 -39.76
N SER A 362 -31.50 -16.57 -40.67
CA SER A 362 -30.13 -16.96 -40.29
C SER A 362 -29.35 -15.78 -39.72
N LEU A 363 -29.55 -14.58 -40.28
CA LEU A 363 -28.87 -13.36 -39.86
C LEU A 363 -29.50 -12.69 -38.62
N ALA A 364 -30.65 -13.19 -38.14
CA ALA A 364 -31.35 -12.60 -36.99
C ALA A 364 -30.52 -12.62 -35.70
N ALA A 365 -29.76 -13.71 -35.46
CA ALA A 365 -28.87 -13.82 -34.31
C ALA A 365 -27.72 -12.82 -34.39
N ASP A 366 -27.07 -12.71 -35.55
CA ASP A 366 -25.89 -11.86 -35.74
C ASP A 366 -26.26 -10.37 -35.74
N LEU A 367 -27.45 -10.01 -36.26
CA LEU A 367 -28.01 -8.65 -36.12
C LEU A 367 -28.38 -8.31 -34.67
N GLN A 368 -28.85 -9.28 -33.89
CA GLN A 368 -29.08 -9.07 -32.46
C GLN A 368 -27.74 -8.90 -31.71
N ALA A 369 -26.75 -9.75 -31.97
CA ALA A 369 -25.40 -9.61 -31.40
C ALA A 369 -24.74 -8.27 -31.78
N LEU A 370 -24.96 -7.79 -33.01
CA LEU A 370 -24.51 -6.48 -33.48
C LEU A 370 -25.24 -5.32 -32.78
N SER A 371 -26.53 -5.45 -32.45
CA SER A 371 -27.25 -4.41 -31.71
C SER A 371 -26.89 -4.41 -30.22
N GLU A 372 -26.59 -5.56 -29.63
CA GLU A 372 -26.08 -5.68 -28.26
C GLU A 372 -24.64 -5.14 -28.15
N SER A 373 -23.76 -5.41 -29.11
CA SER A 373 -22.41 -4.82 -29.15
C SER A 373 -22.43 -3.31 -29.44
N TYR A 374 -23.31 -2.84 -30.33
CA TYR A 374 -23.49 -1.41 -30.56
C TYR A 374 -23.99 -0.67 -29.33
N ASN A 375 -25.00 -1.19 -28.63
CA ASN A 375 -25.54 -0.56 -27.41
C ASN A 375 -24.52 -0.55 -26.25
N THR A 376 -23.74 -1.63 -26.09
CA THR A 376 -22.69 -1.68 -25.05
C THR A 376 -21.51 -0.75 -25.37
N PHE A 377 -21.08 -0.65 -26.63
CA PHE A 377 -20.11 0.36 -27.07
C PHE A 377 -20.66 1.80 -26.90
N PHE A 378 -21.90 2.07 -27.33
CA PHE A 378 -22.53 3.38 -27.23
C PHE A 378 -22.62 3.87 -25.78
N SER A 379 -23.02 2.98 -24.86
CA SER A 379 -23.05 3.26 -23.42
C SER A 379 -21.65 3.53 -22.85
N ALA A 380 -20.65 2.72 -23.21
CA ALA A 380 -19.26 2.92 -22.78
C ALA A 380 -18.67 4.24 -23.31
N PHE A 381 -18.89 4.56 -24.59
CA PHE A 381 -18.46 5.80 -25.24
C PHE A 381 -19.08 7.03 -24.57
N HIS A 382 -20.39 6.99 -24.28
CA HIS A 382 -21.06 8.10 -23.60
C HIS A 382 -20.64 8.22 -22.11
N ALA A 383 -20.30 7.12 -21.43
CA ALA A 383 -19.73 7.16 -20.09
C ALA A 383 -18.33 7.77 -20.07
N TRP A 384 -17.41 7.28 -20.91
CA TRP A 384 -16.06 7.81 -21.11
C TRP A 384 -16.10 9.31 -21.45
N LYS A 385 -16.88 9.71 -22.47
CA LYS A 385 -17.03 11.12 -22.87
C LYS A 385 -17.60 12.02 -21.78
N THR A 386 -18.45 11.48 -20.90
CA THR A 386 -18.95 12.22 -19.73
C THR A 386 -17.85 12.40 -18.69
N HIS A 387 -17.01 11.37 -18.47
CA HIS A 387 -15.86 11.45 -17.58
C HIS A 387 -14.77 12.40 -18.10
N ASP A 388 -14.32 12.25 -19.34
CA ASP A 388 -13.35 13.14 -20.00
C ASP A 388 -13.80 14.61 -19.93
N SER A 389 -15.05 14.90 -20.33
CA SER A 389 -15.56 16.27 -20.27
C SER A 389 -15.61 16.82 -18.83
N SER A 390 -15.78 15.97 -17.82
CA SER A 390 -15.68 16.38 -16.41
C SER A 390 -14.23 16.64 -15.97
N VAL A 391 -13.26 15.83 -16.39
CA VAL A 391 -11.83 16.02 -16.10
C VAL A 391 -11.30 17.29 -16.77
N LEU A 392 -11.67 17.54 -18.04
CA LEU A 392 -11.35 18.77 -18.75
C LEU A 392 -11.95 20.01 -18.07
N ILE A 393 -13.19 19.90 -17.57
CA ILE A 393 -13.84 20.95 -16.75
C ILE A 393 -13.06 21.21 -15.46
N GLU A 394 -12.57 20.17 -14.76
CA GLU A 394 -11.79 20.33 -13.53
C GLU A 394 -10.40 20.95 -13.78
N ILE A 395 -9.71 20.54 -14.85
CA ILE A 395 -8.43 21.14 -15.27
C ILE A 395 -8.61 22.64 -15.59
N MET A 396 -9.65 22.99 -16.35
CA MET A 396 -9.97 24.39 -16.66
C MET A 396 -10.35 25.21 -15.42
N LEU A 397 -11.00 24.59 -14.43
CA LEU A 397 -11.30 25.23 -13.15
C LEU A 397 -10.05 25.43 -12.28
N ALA A 398 -9.10 24.49 -12.31
CA ALA A 398 -7.80 24.63 -11.64
C ALA A 398 -7.00 25.79 -12.23
N GLN A 399 -6.82 25.83 -13.55
CA GLN A 399 -6.17 26.94 -14.27
C GLN A 399 -6.83 28.30 -13.97
N PHE A 400 -8.16 28.36 -13.91
CA PHE A 400 -8.88 29.57 -13.53
C PHE A 400 -8.58 30.02 -12.09
N ILE A 401 -8.43 29.08 -11.14
CA ILE A 401 -8.08 29.38 -9.74
C ILE A 401 -6.61 29.82 -9.61
N GLU A 402 -5.70 29.23 -10.38
CA GLU A 402 -4.28 29.61 -10.41
C GLU A 402 -4.10 31.04 -10.94
N LEU A 403 -4.80 31.40 -12.03
CA LEU A 403 -4.86 32.78 -12.54
C LEU A 403 -5.45 33.77 -11.50
N GLU A 404 -6.50 33.38 -10.77
CA GLU A 404 -7.04 34.16 -9.63
C GLU A 404 -6.07 34.25 -8.43
N LEU A 405 -5.14 33.30 -8.28
CA LEU A 405 -4.15 33.28 -7.20
C LEU A 405 -2.94 34.15 -7.54
N ILE A 406 -2.45 34.08 -8.79
CA ILE A 406 -1.40 34.96 -9.34
C ILE A 406 -1.88 36.41 -9.33
N TRP A 407 -3.14 36.67 -9.72
CA TRP A 407 -3.71 38.01 -9.58
C TRP A 407 -3.77 38.48 -8.12
N GLN A 408 -4.05 37.58 -7.17
CA GLN A 408 -4.04 37.91 -5.73
C GLN A 408 -2.64 38.21 -5.16
N THR A 409 -1.54 37.88 -5.84
CA THR A 409 -0.19 38.30 -5.43
C THR A 409 0.25 39.58 -6.13
N VAL A 410 0.06 39.67 -7.46
CA VAL A 410 0.52 40.82 -8.27
C VAL A 410 -0.30 42.10 -8.05
N LYS A 411 -1.58 41.98 -7.64
CA LYS A 411 -2.51 43.13 -7.52
C LYS A 411 -2.03 44.27 -6.62
N ASP A 412 -1.22 43.98 -5.60
CA ASP A 412 -0.76 44.98 -4.62
C ASP A 412 0.59 45.62 -5.05
N ASP A 413 1.30 45.05 -6.03
CA ASP A 413 2.58 45.55 -6.58
C ASP A 413 2.35 46.68 -7.60
N ARG A 414 2.14 47.91 -7.11
CA ARG A 414 1.75 49.07 -7.94
C ARG A 414 2.89 49.92 -8.50
N GLU A 415 4.14 49.60 -8.21
CA GLU A 415 5.29 50.48 -8.53
C GLU A 415 5.88 50.26 -9.93
N GLY A 416 5.45 49.22 -10.66
CA GLY A 416 5.80 48.97 -12.06
C GLY A 416 4.56 48.65 -12.91
N GLY A 417 4.39 49.33 -14.04
CA GLY A 417 3.18 49.24 -14.90
C GLY A 417 2.85 47.85 -15.44
N VAL A 418 3.79 46.90 -15.36
CA VAL A 418 3.64 45.49 -15.74
C VAL A 418 2.44 44.81 -15.04
N ALA A 419 2.04 45.29 -13.86
CA ALA A 419 0.87 44.78 -13.15
C ALA A 419 -0.46 44.96 -13.92
N ASP A 420 -0.60 46.03 -14.73
CA ASP A 420 -1.79 46.25 -15.56
C ASP A 420 -1.78 45.40 -16.85
N ASP A 421 -0.61 45.06 -17.38
CA ASP A 421 -0.47 44.11 -18.49
C ASP A 421 -0.79 42.68 -18.04
N TYR A 422 -0.28 42.26 -16.87
CA TYR A 422 -0.70 41.00 -16.23
C TYR A 422 -2.20 40.99 -15.96
N GLN A 423 -2.79 42.10 -15.49
CA GLN A 423 -4.24 42.20 -15.29
C GLN A 423 -5.02 41.98 -16.61
N GLN A 424 -4.54 42.54 -17.73
CA GLN A 424 -5.18 42.36 -19.04
C GLN A 424 -5.04 40.93 -19.55
N GLY A 425 -3.84 40.35 -19.53
CA GLY A 425 -3.59 38.97 -19.96
C GLY A 425 -4.35 37.94 -19.11
N ILE A 426 -4.39 38.11 -17.78
CA ILE A 426 -5.17 37.26 -16.88
C ILE A 426 -6.66 37.37 -17.20
N ARG A 427 -7.22 38.57 -17.39
CA ARG A 427 -8.64 38.75 -17.75
C ARG A 427 -8.97 38.13 -19.11
N GLN A 428 -8.12 38.29 -20.12
CA GLN A 428 -8.33 37.70 -21.45
C GLN A 428 -8.36 36.16 -21.38
N ASN A 429 -7.42 35.56 -20.65
CA ASN A 429 -7.38 34.11 -20.42
C ASN A 429 -8.57 33.62 -19.57
N GLN A 430 -8.96 34.34 -18.53
CA GLN A 430 -10.17 34.06 -17.74
C GLN A 430 -11.43 34.09 -18.60
N ILE A 431 -11.59 35.08 -19.50
CA ILE A 431 -12.72 35.19 -20.43
C ILE A 431 -12.73 34.00 -21.40
N LEU A 432 -11.58 33.63 -21.97
CA LEU A 432 -11.46 32.50 -22.89
C LEU A 432 -11.78 31.15 -22.21
N LEU A 433 -11.24 30.91 -21.02
CA LEU A 433 -11.54 29.73 -20.20
C LEU A 433 -13.02 29.68 -19.84
N LEU A 434 -13.60 30.80 -19.37
CA LEU A 434 -15.01 30.88 -18.97
C LEU A 434 -15.96 30.71 -20.17
N ALA A 435 -15.61 31.21 -21.36
CA ALA A 435 -16.36 30.97 -22.59
C ALA A 435 -16.33 29.48 -23.01
N ARG A 436 -15.15 28.85 -22.97
CA ARG A 436 -15.00 27.40 -23.19
C ARG A 436 -15.79 26.57 -22.15
N LEU A 437 -15.75 26.97 -20.88
CA LEU A 437 -16.43 26.30 -19.77
C LEU A 437 -17.96 26.37 -19.91
N LYS A 438 -18.50 27.55 -20.27
CA LYS A 438 -19.93 27.73 -20.59
C LYS A 438 -20.39 26.85 -21.76
N ARG A 439 -19.51 26.60 -22.75
CA ARG A 439 -19.79 25.73 -23.90
C ARG A 439 -19.81 24.24 -23.54
N LEU A 440 -19.01 23.81 -22.55
CA LEU A 440 -18.93 22.41 -22.10
C LEU A 440 -19.99 22.06 -21.04
N ALA A 441 -20.16 22.90 -20.02
CA ALA A 441 -21.03 22.61 -18.88
C ALA A 441 -22.44 23.26 -18.97
N GLY A 442 -22.65 24.19 -19.90
CA GLY A 442 -23.81 25.09 -19.91
C GLY A 442 -23.60 26.32 -19.01
N PRO A 443 -24.27 27.47 -19.29
CA PRO A 443 -23.92 28.76 -18.71
C PRO A 443 -24.09 28.83 -17.19
N GLU A 444 -25.23 28.36 -16.66
CA GLU A 444 -25.50 28.38 -15.22
C GLU A 444 -24.59 27.42 -14.44
N LYS A 445 -24.45 26.18 -14.91
CA LYS A 445 -23.64 25.15 -14.24
C LYS A 445 -22.16 25.54 -14.21
N ALA A 446 -21.62 26.07 -15.31
CA ALA A 446 -20.25 26.60 -15.36
C ALA A 446 -20.04 27.70 -14.30
N MET A 447 -20.93 28.70 -14.24
CA MET A 447 -20.83 29.78 -13.25
C MET A 447 -21.03 29.29 -11.81
N GLY A 448 -21.82 28.25 -11.59
CA GLY A 448 -21.96 27.55 -10.31
C GLY A 448 -20.66 26.88 -9.86
N MET A 449 -20.04 26.09 -10.75
CA MET A 449 -18.80 25.37 -10.46
C MET A 449 -17.63 26.32 -10.19
N VAL A 450 -17.50 27.42 -10.95
CA VAL A 450 -16.50 28.48 -10.66
C VAL A 450 -16.70 29.09 -9.27
N LYS A 451 -17.95 29.42 -8.89
CA LYS A 451 -18.27 29.96 -7.55
C LYS A 451 -17.96 28.97 -6.42
N GLU A 452 -18.28 27.70 -6.61
CA GLU A 452 -17.97 26.60 -5.67
C GLU A 452 -16.45 26.42 -5.50
N ALA A 453 -15.72 26.30 -6.60
CA ALA A 453 -14.29 26.05 -6.59
C ALA A 453 -13.50 27.25 -6.00
N LEU A 454 -13.89 28.48 -6.33
CA LEU A 454 -13.32 29.69 -5.71
C LEU A 454 -13.67 29.79 -4.21
N ARG A 455 -14.86 29.33 -3.79
CA ARG A 455 -15.25 29.21 -2.37
C ARG A 455 -14.43 28.15 -1.64
N LYS A 456 -14.09 27.04 -2.28
CA LYS A 456 -13.20 25.98 -1.77
C LYS A 456 -11.78 26.53 -1.57
N ALA A 457 -11.17 27.11 -2.61
CA ALA A 457 -9.84 27.72 -2.54
C ALA A 457 -9.75 28.79 -1.43
N LYS A 458 -10.74 29.68 -1.30
CA LYS A 458 -10.79 30.71 -0.24
C LYS A 458 -10.98 30.12 1.17
N ARG A 459 -11.59 28.94 1.31
CA ARG A 459 -11.67 28.20 2.59
C ARG A 459 -10.35 27.55 2.96
N ASP A 460 -9.65 26.96 1.99
CA ASP A 460 -8.37 26.30 2.26
C ASP A 460 -7.22 27.31 2.50
N LYS A 461 -7.26 28.49 1.85
CA LYS A 461 -6.46 29.67 2.24
C LYS A 461 -6.80 30.21 3.65
N LYS A 462 -8.01 29.96 4.16
CA LYS A 462 -8.37 30.29 5.56
C LYS A 462 -7.96 29.21 6.57
N LYS A 463 -7.76 27.96 6.14
CA LYS A 463 -7.14 26.89 6.97
C LYS A 463 -5.62 27.07 7.06
N LYS A 464 -4.96 27.38 5.95
CA LYS A 464 -3.54 27.78 5.91
C LYS A 464 -3.41 29.25 6.31
N GLY A 465 -3.54 29.53 7.61
CA GLY A 465 -3.39 30.89 8.16
C GLY A 465 -2.02 31.51 7.82
N PRO A 466 -1.90 32.85 7.78
CA PRO A 466 -0.70 33.53 7.31
C PRO A 466 0.48 33.33 8.27
N LEU A 467 1.40 32.45 7.90
CA LEU A 467 2.77 32.47 8.40
C LEU A 467 3.45 33.74 7.88
N GLN A 468 4.30 34.33 8.72
CA GLN A 468 4.83 35.68 8.51
C GLN A 468 5.69 35.78 7.25
N GLN A 469 5.39 36.76 6.39
CA GLN A 469 6.30 37.22 5.36
C GLN A 469 7.50 37.92 6.03
N ALA A 470 8.61 37.20 6.16
CA ALA A 470 9.90 37.82 6.46
C ALA A 470 10.48 38.37 5.15
N ILE A 471 10.35 39.69 4.96
CA ILE A 471 10.93 40.39 3.80
C ILE A 471 12.41 40.71 4.11
N PRO A 472 13.40 40.11 3.42
CA PRO A 472 14.76 40.65 3.41
C PRO A 472 14.76 41.94 2.60
N ARG A 473 15.24 43.04 3.21
CA ARG A 473 15.22 44.39 2.64
C ARG A 473 16.44 44.62 1.75
N ALA A 474 16.26 45.21 0.58
CA ALA A 474 17.32 45.32 -0.44
C ALA A 474 18.31 46.48 -0.21
N ALA A 475 19.59 46.18 -0.47
CA ALA A 475 20.70 47.08 -0.84
C ALA A 475 21.89 46.18 -1.28
N SER A 476 22.71 46.46 -2.28
CA SER A 476 22.75 47.57 -3.27
C SER A 476 23.53 47.12 -4.53
N VAL A 477 23.22 47.63 -5.73
CA VAL A 477 23.74 47.16 -7.04
C VAL A 477 24.13 48.37 -7.91
N PRO A 478 25.39 48.46 -8.39
CA PRO A 478 25.75 48.18 -9.80
C PRO A 478 27.22 47.64 -9.95
N PRO A 479 27.84 47.51 -11.16
CA PRO A 479 27.33 47.56 -12.54
C PRO A 479 27.74 46.38 -13.48
N SER A 480 26.84 46.08 -14.45
CA SER A 480 27.09 45.75 -15.89
C SER A 480 28.00 44.56 -16.31
N SER A 481 27.76 43.86 -17.44
CA SER A 481 27.16 44.31 -18.72
C SER A 481 26.39 43.22 -19.51
N THR A 482 25.36 43.68 -20.27
CA THR A 482 24.87 43.30 -21.64
C THR A 482 25.33 41.94 -22.25
N GLU A 483 24.46 41.05 -22.77
CA GLU A 483 23.57 41.25 -23.95
C GLU A 483 22.29 40.36 -24.03
N LEU A 484 21.25 40.96 -24.65
CA LEU A 484 20.16 40.46 -25.53
C LEU A 484 19.46 39.08 -25.40
N LEU A 485 18.16 39.11 -25.73
CA LEU A 485 17.11 38.05 -25.73
C LEU A 485 16.71 37.69 -27.20
N PRO A 486 15.94 36.60 -27.54
CA PRO A 486 14.65 36.25 -26.92
C PRO A 486 14.19 34.77 -26.79
N GLU A 487 13.23 34.60 -25.86
CA GLU A 487 12.10 33.63 -25.74
C GLU A 487 12.09 32.27 -26.48
N THR A 488 11.86 31.16 -25.75
CA THR A 488 10.52 30.50 -25.62
C THR A 488 10.56 29.16 -24.83
N ALA A 489 10.08 29.13 -23.57
CA ALA A 489 9.61 27.92 -22.84
C ALA A 489 8.94 28.30 -21.49
N PRO A 490 7.97 27.52 -20.96
CA PRO A 490 7.31 27.82 -19.70
C PRO A 490 8.11 27.34 -18.47
N ALA A 491 8.07 28.12 -17.38
CA ALA A 491 8.83 27.86 -16.15
C ALA A 491 8.28 26.66 -15.34
N GLN A 492 9.19 25.81 -14.85
CA GLN A 492 8.93 24.83 -13.79
C GLN A 492 9.44 25.37 -12.43
N SER A 493 8.98 24.78 -11.33
CA SER A 493 9.21 25.32 -9.97
C SER A 493 10.64 25.11 -9.45
N PRO A 494 11.26 26.12 -8.79
CA PRO A 494 12.67 26.11 -8.43
C PRO A 494 12.97 25.31 -7.14
N LEU A 495 12.94 23.97 -7.23
CA LEU A 495 13.58 23.05 -6.27
C LEU A 495 14.20 21.79 -6.91
N SER A 496 14.20 21.67 -8.25
CA SER A 496 14.79 20.52 -8.97
C SER A 496 16.20 20.79 -9.53
N GLU A 497 16.84 21.90 -9.19
CA GLU A 497 18.23 22.18 -9.58
C GLU A 497 19.25 21.53 -8.63
N THR A 498 19.33 20.20 -8.68
CA THR A 498 20.55 19.44 -8.34
C THR A 498 20.52 18.10 -9.07
N PHE A 499 21.68 17.60 -9.52
CA PHE A 499 21.86 16.46 -10.45
C PHE A 499 21.59 16.78 -11.93
N SER A 500 22.47 17.59 -12.51
CA SER A 500 22.69 17.59 -13.96
C SER A 500 23.28 16.24 -14.43
N ALA A 501 23.22 15.97 -15.73
CA ALA A 501 23.92 14.82 -16.31
C ALA A 501 25.45 14.90 -16.12
N ALA A 502 26.02 16.10 -15.99
CA ALA A 502 27.43 16.31 -15.68
C ALA A 502 27.77 15.91 -14.23
N ASP A 503 26.86 16.12 -13.26
CA ASP A 503 27.05 15.66 -11.88
C ASP A 503 27.00 14.13 -11.79
N GLN A 504 26.16 13.48 -12.60
CA GLN A 504 26.12 12.01 -12.69
C GLN A 504 27.40 11.45 -13.34
N LEU A 505 27.95 12.15 -14.35
CA LEU A 505 29.23 11.82 -14.96
C LEU A 505 30.40 12.07 -13.99
N ALA A 506 30.36 13.13 -13.18
CA ALA A 506 31.34 13.39 -12.12
C ALA A 506 31.28 12.34 -11.01
N LEU A 507 30.08 11.91 -10.59
CA LEU A 507 29.92 10.80 -9.63
C LEU A 507 30.42 9.47 -10.20
N ALA A 508 30.17 9.17 -11.48
CA ALA A 508 30.73 8.00 -12.14
C ALA A 508 32.27 8.07 -12.26
N GLN A 509 32.83 9.24 -12.53
CA GLN A 509 34.28 9.48 -12.52
C GLN A 509 34.90 9.35 -11.12
N LEU A 510 34.16 9.71 -10.06
CA LEU A 510 34.59 9.52 -8.67
C LEU A 510 34.51 8.05 -8.20
N ASP A 511 33.57 7.26 -8.71
CA ASP A 511 33.55 5.79 -8.49
C ASP A 511 34.65 5.07 -9.30
N GLN A 512 35.03 5.60 -10.47
CA GLN A 512 36.11 5.05 -11.31
C GLN A 512 37.53 5.53 -10.93
N GLN A 513 37.68 6.64 -10.21
CA GLN A 513 38.99 7.08 -9.71
C GLN A 513 39.45 6.16 -8.57
N GLU A 514 40.57 5.48 -8.79
CA GLU A 514 41.03 4.35 -7.97
C GLU A 514 41.07 4.68 -6.47
N VAL A 515 40.30 3.92 -5.69
CA VAL A 515 40.17 4.10 -4.24
C VAL A 515 41.55 4.11 -3.57
N THR A 516 41.99 5.28 -3.11
CA THR A 516 43.35 5.43 -2.55
C THR A 516 43.50 4.57 -1.29
N PRO A 517 44.73 4.23 -0.86
CA PRO A 517 44.93 3.53 0.42
C PRO A 517 44.32 4.28 1.61
N ARG A 518 44.23 5.62 1.54
CA ARG A 518 43.54 6.43 2.56
C ARG A 518 42.02 6.30 2.49
N ASP A 519 41.43 6.22 1.31
CA ASP A 519 39.99 6.00 1.16
C ASP A 519 39.58 4.57 1.51
N ARG A 520 40.44 3.57 1.25
CA ARG A 520 40.24 2.19 1.77
C ARG A 520 40.28 2.16 3.29
N PHE A 521 41.26 2.85 3.90
CA PHE A 521 41.37 2.96 5.36
C PHE A 521 40.20 3.77 5.98
N ALA A 522 39.75 4.83 5.31
CA ALA A 522 38.58 5.62 5.71
C ALA A 522 37.29 4.79 5.62
N LYS A 523 37.07 4.07 4.50
CA LYS A 523 35.93 3.13 4.35
C LYS A 523 35.96 2.02 5.40
N ALA A 524 37.12 1.45 5.71
CA ALA A 524 37.27 0.47 6.79
C ALA A 524 36.97 1.06 8.20
N LEU A 525 37.22 2.35 8.41
CA LEU A 525 36.82 3.07 9.63
C LEU A 525 35.34 3.47 9.64
N THR A 526 34.73 3.77 8.49
CA THR A 526 33.28 3.98 8.34
C THR A 526 32.60 2.73 7.81
N ALA A 527 32.40 1.75 8.70
CA ALA A 527 31.65 0.51 8.47
C ALA A 527 30.14 0.76 8.23
N LEU A 528 29.84 1.50 7.17
CA LEU A 528 28.52 1.73 6.61
C LEU A 528 28.25 0.66 5.53
N PRO A 529 27.02 0.12 5.42
CA PRO A 529 26.65 -0.69 4.27
C PRO A 529 26.77 0.12 2.97
N ASP A 530 27.10 -0.53 1.85
CA ASP A 530 27.12 0.11 0.53
C ASP A 530 25.78 0.79 0.24
N ASN A 531 25.81 1.94 -0.45
CA ASN A 531 24.61 2.74 -0.74
C ASN A 531 23.45 1.92 -1.33
N ARG A 532 23.77 0.94 -2.18
CA ARG A 532 22.81 -0.01 -2.76
C ARG A 532 22.23 -0.98 -1.73
N ALA A 533 23.07 -1.62 -0.92
CA ALA A 533 22.62 -2.51 0.14
C ALA A 533 21.77 -1.76 1.18
N LEU A 534 22.12 -0.51 1.48
CA LEU A 534 21.38 0.39 2.35
C LEU A 534 19.98 0.74 1.81
N VAL A 535 19.88 1.06 0.50
CA VAL A 535 18.60 1.30 -0.18
C VAL A 535 17.76 0.02 -0.22
N HIS A 536 18.35 -1.14 -0.53
CA HIS A 536 17.65 -2.43 -0.54
C HIS A 536 17.11 -2.82 0.84
N GLU A 537 17.91 -2.65 1.90
CA GLU A 537 17.43 -2.85 3.28
C GLU A 537 16.34 -1.86 3.67
N LEU A 538 16.36 -0.59 3.23
CA LEU A 538 15.28 0.36 3.47
C LEU A 538 13.97 -0.03 2.77
N LEU A 539 14.03 -0.64 1.58
CA LEU A 539 12.84 -1.11 0.87
C LEU A 539 12.19 -2.30 1.60
N ILE A 540 12.98 -3.25 2.10
CA ILE A 540 12.50 -4.41 2.86
C ILE A 540 12.07 -4.02 4.29
N ASN A 541 12.89 -3.19 4.94
CA ASN A 541 12.75 -2.74 6.32
C ASN A 541 12.71 -1.21 6.36
N ARG A 542 11.52 -0.61 6.25
CA ARG A 542 11.32 0.86 6.23
C ARG A 542 11.81 1.61 7.47
N GLU A 543 12.11 0.89 8.55
CA GLU A 543 12.71 1.42 9.79
C GLU A 543 14.16 0.93 10.01
N TYR A 544 14.86 0.51 8.94
CA TYR A 544 16.23 0.00 9.00
C TYR A 544 17.18 0.98 9.68
N LYS A 545 18.04 0.42 10.53
CA LYS A 545 19.07 1.11 11.31
C LYS A 545 20.33 0.26 11.30
N ILE A 546 21.48 0.91 11.28
CA ILE A 546 22.78 0.25 11.38
C ILE A 546 22.94 -0.27 12.82
N ASP A 547 23.15 -1.58 12.96
CA ASP A 547 23.33 -2.26 14.24
C ASP A 547 24.62 -1.83 14.95
N GLN A 548 24.53 -1.65 16.28
CA GLN A 548 25.64 -1.17 17.11
C GLN A 548 26.84 -2.13 17.16
N GLY A 549 26.58 -3.44 17.10
CA GLY A 549 27.61 -4.49 17.12
C GLY A 549 28.63 -4.34 15.98
N PRO A 550 28.28 -4.67 14.73
CA PRO A 550 29.23 -4.66 13.62
C PRO A 550 29.94 -3.31 13.41
N TYR A 551 29.24 -2.19 13.63
CA TYR A 551 29.81 -0.86 13.51
C TYR A 551 30.85 -0.54 14.61
N THR A 552 30.64 -0.99 15.84
CA THR A 552 31.57 -0.72 16.95
C THR A 552 32.62 -1.82 17.15
N ASP A 553 32.37 -3.07 16.77
CA ASP A 553 33.29 -4.18 17.02
C ASP A 553 34.61 -4.03 16.24
N ILE A 554 34.53 -3.66 14.96
CA ILE A 554 35.71 -3.37 14.11
C ILE A 554 36.49 -2.18 14.70
N ARG A 555 35.79 -1.09 15.06
CA ARG A 555 36.40 0.09 15.68
C ARG A 555 37.04 -0.22 17.02
N ARG A 556 36.45 -1.11 17.83
CA ARG A 556 36.98 -1.53 19.14
C ARG A 556 38.27 -2.32 19.01
N GLN A 557 38.41 -3.15 17.96
CA GLN A 557 39.66 -3.84 17.64
C GLN A 557 40.76 -2.84 17.24
N ILE A 558 40.46 -1.90 16.35
CA ILE A 558 41.39 -0.85 15.92
C ILE A 558 41.78 0.06 17.11
N MET A 559 40.81 0.46 17.93
CA MET A 559 41.02 1.24 19.15
C MET A 559 41.94 0.52 20.15
N SER A 560 41.70 -0.77 20.39
CA SER A 560 42.54 -1.59 21.27
C SER A 560 44.00 -1.61 20.80
N HIS A 561 44.23 -1.86 19.51
CA HIS A 561 45.57 -1.85 18.92
C HIS A 561 46.23 -0.47 18.98
N MET A 562 45.49 0.60 18.70
CA MET A 562 45.96 1.98 18.81
C MET A 562 46.31 2.37 20.25
N CYS A 563 45.51 1.97 21.25
CA CYS A 563 45.84 2.16 22.66
C CYS A 563 47.09 1.38 23.07
N GLU A 564 47.32 0.19 22.51
CA GLU A 564 48.55 -0.58 22.74
C GLU A 564 49.79 0.09 22.14
N MET A 565 49.69 0.67 20.93
CA MET A 565 50.74 1.49 20.34
C MET A 565 50.98 2.78 21.14
N MET A 566 49.91 3.49 21.53
CA MET A 566 50.00 4.71 22.34
C MET A 566 50.70 4.44 23.68
N ARG A 567 50.39 3.33 24.37
CA ARG A 567 51.12 2.90 25.57
C ARG A 567 52.61 2.68 25.30
N LYS A 568 52.96 2.02 24.18
CA LYS A 568 54.35 1.77 23.75
C LYS A 568 55.10 3.05 23.37
N ASP A 569 54.43 4.08 22.89
CA ASP A 569 55.05 5.35 22.46
C ASP A 569 55.08 6.43 23.55
N VAL A 570 54.10 6.45 24.45
CA VAL A 570 54.16 7.23 25.70
C VAL A 570 55.37 6.79 26.53
N ALA A 571 55.65 5.47 26.59
CA ALA A 571 56.87 4.93 27.20
C ALA A 571 58.18 5.35 26.51
N LYS A 572 58.13 5.89 25.27
CA LYS A 572 59.27 6.47 24.54
C LYS A 572 59.30 8.01 24.61
N GLY A 573 58.36 8.64 25.32
CA GLY A 573 58.25 10.10 25.43
C GLY A 573 57.47 10.81 24.32
N LEU A 574 56.87 10.09 23.35
CA LEU A 574 56.15 10.68 22.21
C LEU A 574 54.65 10.97 22.50
N GLY A 575 54.27 11.12 23.76
CA GLY A 575 52.87 11.24 24.20
C GLY A 575 52.16 12.53 23.78
N THR A 576 52.89 13.62 23.57
CA THR A 576 52.33 14.92 23.13
C THR A 576 51.71 14.81 21.74
N ASN A 577 52.44 14.24 20.78
CA ASN A 577 51.98 14.03 19.40
C ASN A 577 50.70 13.19 19.35
N TRP A 578 50.62 12.13 20.16
CA TRP A 578 49.41 11.30 20.29
C TRP A 578 48.22 12.07 20.89
N THR A 579 48.46 12.98 21.84
CA THR A 579 47.41 13.81 22.45
C THR A 579 46.86 14.84 21.45
N VAL A 580 47.73 15.50 20.69
CA VAL A 580 47.32 16.46 19.62
C VAL A 580 46.57 15.73 18.51
N ALA A 581 47.07 14.58 18.06
CA ALA A 581 46.40 13.76 17.04
C ALA A 581 45.01 13.30 17.49
N MET A 582 44.86 12.90 18.76
CA MET A 582 43.55 12.49 19.28
C MET A 582 42.60 13.67 19.48
N ALA A 583 43.08 14.82 19.94
CA ALA A 583 42.27 16.04 20.04
C ALA A 583 41.70 16.44 18.66
N SER A 584 42.55 16.40 17.63
CA SER A 584 42.14 16.58 16.24
C SER A 584 41.07 15.56 15.82
N VAL A 585 41.29 14.25 16.00
CA VAL A 585 40.30 13.21 15.65
C VAL A 585 38.96 13.38 16.39
N ILE A 586 38.99 13.79 17.67
CA ILE A 586 37.78 14.06 18.46
C ILE A 586 37.04 15.30 17.92
N GLN A 587 37.77 16.39 17.65
CA GLN A 587 37.24 17.60 17.03
C GLN A 587 36.55 17.27 15.69
N ASP A 588 37.26 16.58 14.80
CA ASP A 588 36.82 16.23 13.44
C ASP A 588 35.59 15.29 13.41
N ARG A 589 35.29 14.59 14.52
CA ARG A 589 34.10 13.73 14.68
C ARG A 589 32.91 14.49 15.29
N LEU A 590 33.17 15.31 16.31
CA LEU A 590 32.15 16.13 16.95
C LEU A 590 31.65 17.22 15.98
N LEU A 591 32.54 17.87 15.23
CA LEU A 591 32.17 18.87 14.23
C LEU A 591 31.39 18.26 13.05
N ARG A 592 31.75 17.06 12.57
CA ARG A 592 30.96 16.36 11.53
C ARG A 592 29.52 16.05 11.94
N SER A 593 29.24 15.95 13.24
CA SER A 593 27.90 15.72 13.78
C SER A 593 27.08 17.02 13.98
N LEU A 594 27.68 18.19 13.71
CA LEU A 594 27.13 19.50 14.00
C LEU A 594 27.00 20.35 12.73
N LYS A 595 25.92 21.11 12.60
CA LYS A 595 25.79 22.10 11.52
C LYS A 595 26.68 23.32 11.81
N PRO A 596 27.44 23.84 10.82
CA PRO A 596 28.16 25.10 10.95
C PRO A 596 27.24 26.24 11.42
N GLY A 597 27.75 27.09 12.31
CA GLY A 597 27.01 28.23 12.87
C GLY A 597 26.25 27.97 14.18
N ASN A 598 26.25 26.75 14.73
CA ASN A 598 25.79 26.49 16.10
C ASN A 598 26.84 26.99 17.12
N SER A 599 26.44 27.60 18.23
CA SER A 599 27.37 28.04 19.30
C SER A 599 28.18 26.89 19.89
N LEU A 600 27.63 25.67 19.93
CA LEU A 600 28.37 24.47 20.33
C LEU A 600 29.46 24.08 19.32
N HIS A 601 29.25 24.32 18.02
CA HIS A 601 30.27 24.07 16.99
C HIS A 601 31.45 25.04 17.17
N VAL A 602 31.18 26.32 17.48
CA VAL A 602 32.23 27.32 17.75
C VAL A 602 33.04 26.94 18.99
N LEU A 603 32.37 26.65 20.12
CA LEU A 603 33.03 26.24 21.38
C LEU A 603 33.90 24.98 21.21
N ILE A 604 33.45 24.01 20.41
CA ILE A 604 34.22 22.78 20.12
C ILE A 604 35.39 23.07 19.18
N SER A 605 35.26 23.97 18.21
CA SER A 605 36.41 24.38 17.38
C SER A 605 37.46 25.16 18.16
N GLU A 606 37.06 26.00 19.12
CA GLU A 606 37.99 26.81 19.93
C GLU A 606 38.76 25.98 20.97
N VAL A 607 38.07 25.10 21.72
CA VAL A 607 38.69 24.35 22.83
C VAL A 607 39.52 23.15 22.37
N LEU A 608 39.26 22.60 21.18
CA LEU A 608 39.99 21.46 20.61
C LEU A 608 40.94 21.83 19.45
N ASP A 609 41.24 23.12 19.21
CA ASP A 609 42.21 23.50 18.16
C ASP A 609 43.54 22.74 18.38
N PRO A 610 43.99 21.89 17.42
CA PRO A 610 45.21 21.12 17.58
C PRO A 610 46.44 22.00 17.85
N LYS A 611 46.49 23.23 17.34
CA LYS A 611 47.58 24.19 17.64
C LYS A 611 47.53 24.68 19.07
N TYR A 612 46.34 24.85 19.63
CA TYR A 612 46.16 25.26 21.02
C TYR A 612 46.55 24.13 21.98
N VAL A 613 46.13 22.90 21.67
CA VAL A 613 46.51 21.68 22.41
C VAL A 613 48.03 21.44 22.34
N GLU A 614 48.64 21.55 21.15
CA GLU A 614 50.08 21.42 20.95
C GLU A 614 50.86 22.43 21.81
N ASN A 615 50.44 23.71 21.81
CA ASN A 615 51.04 24.73 22.66
C ASN A 615 50.87 24.45 24.16
N GLN A 616 49.70 23.97 24.63
CA GLN A 616 49.53 23.58 26.03
C GLN A 616 50.35 22.35 26.43
N CYS A 617 50.52 21.38 25.53
CA CYS A 617 51.37 20.21 25.73
C CYS A 617 52.85 20.61 25.82
N ASN A 618 53.34 21.46 24.90
CA ASN A 618 54.71 21.96 24.89
C ASN A 618 55.02 22.86 26.09
N ALA A 619 54.02 23.59 26.60
CA ALA A 619 54.11 24.35 27.85
C ALA A 619 53.86 23.51 29.12
N GLY A 620 53.72 22.17 29.02
CA GLY A 620 53.51 21.27 30.17
C GLY A 620 52.25 21.53 30.99
N THR A 621 51.30 22.32 30.46
CA THR A 621 50.14 22.86 31.21
C THR A 621 48.83 22.11 30.89
N PHE A 622 48.83 21.25 29.88
CA PHE A 622 47.65 20.47 29.48
C PHE A 622 47.17 19.51 30.58
N SER A 623 45.93 19.67 31.05
CA SER A 623 45.32 18.82 32.09
C SER A 623 44.29 17.85 31.49
N TYR A 624 44.59 16.55 31.58
CA TYR A 624 43.68 15.49 31.13
C TYR A 624 42.34 15.48 31.89
N ASP A 625 42.34 15.73 33.21
CA ASP A 625 41.10 15.78 33.99
C ASP A 625 40.23 16.99 33.63
N ALA A 626 40.83 18.15 33.34
CA ALA A 626 40.09 19.31 32.83
C ALA A 626 39.44 19.01 31.45
N PHE A 627 40.18 18.32 30.56
CA PHE A 627 39.66 17.86 29.27
C PHE A 627 38.50 16.86 29.44
N PHE A 628 38.62 15.86 30.32
CA PHE A 628 37.55 14.90 30.57
C PHE A 628 36.32 15.56 31.24
N HIS A 629 36.50 16.53 32.15
CA HIS A 629 35.38 17.32 32.69
C HIS A 629 34.69 18.18 31.62
N PHE A 630 35.43 18.76 30.67
CA PHE A 630 34.84 19.48 29.53
C PHE A 630 33.99 18.54 28.65
N MET A 631 34.50 17.33 28.35
CA MET A 631 33.77 16.31 27.60
C MET A 631 32.49 15.84 28.32
N SER A 632 32.56 15.55 29.62
CA SER A 632 31.40 15.18 30.43
C SER A 632 30.32 16.28 30.51
N ASN A 633 30.67 17.55 30.27
CA ASN A 633 29.74 18.67 30.18
C ASN A 633 29.16 18.91 28.77
N ILE A 634 29.68 18.24 27.75
CA ILE A 634 29.27 18.38 26.33
C ILE A 634 28.53 17.14 25.82
N LEU A 635 28.99 15.93 26.14
CA LEU A 635 28.33 14.68 25.70
C LEU A 635 26.81 14.66 26.01
N PRO A 636 26.31 15.06 27.20
CA PRO A 636 24.87 15.10 27.49
C PRO A 636 24.06 16.10 26.64
N LYS A 637 24.71 17.00 25.90
CA LYS A 637 24.08 17.99 25.00
C LYS A 637 24.09 17.55 23.54
N LEU A 638 24.84 16.50 23.20
CA LEU A 638 25.01 15.97 21.84
C LEU A 638 24.37 14.58 21.68
N CYS A 639 24.47 13.73 22.71
CA CYS A 639 23.87 12.40 22.72
C CYS A 639 22.33 12.45 22.82
N ALA A 640 21.66 11.43 22.29
CA ALA A 640 20.21 11.29 22.41
C ALA A 640 19.80 10.87 23.84
N PRO A 641 18.60 11.23 24.36
CA PRO A 641 18.22 11.00 25.76
C PRO A 641 18.16 9.54 26.24
N TYR A 642 18.29 8.55 25.34
CA TYR A 642 18.41 7.14 25.72
C TYR A 642 19.87 6.70 25.98
N ARG A 643 20.85 7.53 25.62
CA ARG A 643 22.29 7.38 25.93
C ARG A 643 22.71 8.05 27.23
N ASP A 644 21.81 8.81 27.85
CA ASP A 644 21.95 9.33 29.21
C ASP A 644 22.62 8.38 30.22
N PRO A 645 22.25 7.07 30.33
CA PRO A 645 22.94 6.14 31.23
C PRO A 645 24.42 5.91 30.83
N ASP A 646 24.71 5.68 29.55
CA ASP A 646 26.06 5.44 29.03
C ASP A 646 26.99 6.65 29.33
N VAL A 647 26.47 7.86 29.10
CA VAL A 647 27.20 9.12 29.34
C VAL A 647 27.35 9.42 30.84
N LYS A 648 26.35 9.06 31.68
CA LYS A 648 26.44 9.22 33.14
C LYS A 648 27.45 8.26 33.75
N ALA A 649 27.52 7.01 33.27
CA ALA A 649 28.53 6.04 33.70
C ALA A 649 29.96 6.55 33.37
N PHE A 650 30.16 7.11 32.18
CA PHE A 650 31.43 7.76 31.83
C PHE A 650 31.77 8.95 32.73
N ALA A 651 30.77 9.76 33.10
CA ALA A 651 30.96 10.90 34.00
C ALA A 651 31.23 10.50 35.47
N THR A 652 30.86 9.29 35.90
CA THR A 652 31.18 8.75 37.24
C THR A 652 32.49 7.96 37.28
N ASP A 653 32.84 7.24 36.20
CA ASP A 653 33.97 6.30 36.17
C ASP A 653 35.33 6.99 35.95
N THR A 654 35.75 7.75 36.96
CA THR A 654 37.07 8.40 37.06
C THR A 654 38.22 7.40 37.31
N SER A 655 37.92 6.11 37.46
CA SER A 655 38.89 5.04 37.68
C SER A 655 39.59 4.58 36.40
N GLY A 656 40.93 4.45 36.47
CA GLY A 656 41.78 3.95 35.38
C GLY A 656 42.57 5.02 34.63
N ASP A 657 43.56 4.57 33.86
CA ASP A 657 44.53 5.40 33.12
C ASP A 657 43.86 6.37 32.14
N ALA A 658 44.53 7.48 31.86
CA ALA A 658 44.07 8.47 30.88
C ALA A 658 43.81 7.84 29.50
N ILE A 659 44.61 6.86 29.08
CA ILE A 659 44.45 6.11 27.81
C ILE A 659 43.15 5.28 27.82
N ASP A 660 42.77 4.72 28.97
CA ASP A 660 41.59 3.87 29.10
C ASP A 660 40.30 4.70 29.20
N ARG A 661 40.38 5.86 29.88
CA ARG A 661 39.31 6.89 29.81
C ARG A 661 39.14 7.41 28.38
N LEU A 662 40.24 7.60 27.64
CA LEU A 662 40.23 8.06 26.24
C LEU A 662 39.61 7.02 25.31
N ALA A 663 39.91 5.73 25.50
CA ALA A 663 39.26 4.63 24.78
C ALA A 663 37.74 4.58 25.05
N ARG A 664 37.31 4.78 26.30
CA ARG A 664 35.88 4.88 26.67
C ARG A 664 35.21 6.11 26.02
N LEU A 665 35.87 7.26 26.04
CA LEU A 665 35.39 8.49 25.37
C LEU A 665 35.20 8.26 23.86
N MET A 666 36.20 7.68 23.19
CA MET A 666 36.11 7.37 21.75
C MET A 666 35.00 6.37 21.44
N SER A 667 34.78 5.35 22.28
CA SER A 667 33.64 4.43 22.13
C SER A 667 32.29 5.14 22.22
N ILE A 668 32.16 6.19 23.05
CA ILE A 668 30.93 7.00 23.14
C ILE A 668 30.78 7.93 21.94
N ILE A 669 31.88 8.49 21.42
CA ILE A 669 31.88 9.29 20.19
C ILE A 669 31.54 8.41 18.97
N ASP A 670 31.97 7.15 18.95
CA ASP A 670 31.56 6.18 17.92
C ASP A 670 30.06 5.85 17.99
N LEU A 671 29.50 5.68 19.18
CA LEU A 671 28.06 5.52 19.37
C LEU A 671 27.28 6.78 18.96
N LEU A 672 27.74 7.98 19.34
CA LEU A 672 27.18 9.26 18.89
C LEU A 672 27.22 9.38 17.35
N SER A 673 28.30 8.93 16.72
CA SER A 673 28.43 8.92 15.26
C SER A 673 27.40 8.00 14.60
N LEU A 674 27.20 6.79 15.14
CA LEU A 674 26.18 5.84 14.68
C LEU A 674 24.76 6.38 14.91
N ASP A 675 24.49 6.98 16.07
CA ASP A 675 23.20 7.55 16.41
C ASP A 675 22.87 8.75 15.46
N HIS A 676 23.88 9.55 15.10
CA HIS A 676 23.76 10.63 14.10
C HIS A 676 23.55 10.09 12.67
N THR A 677 24.30 9.06 12.24
CA THR A 677 24.09 8.39 10.94
C THR A 677 22.68 7.81 10.84
N ASN A 678 22.21 7.11 11.87
CA ASN A 678 20.85 6.55 11.92
C ASN A 678 19.77 7.64 11.93
N PHE A 679 20.03 8.82 12.51
CA PHE A 679 19.15 9.98 12.40
C PHE A 679 19.10 10.53 10.97
N LEU A 680 20.25 10.76 10.32
CA LEU A 680 20.29 11.20 8.91
C LEU A 680 19.60 10.21 7.97
N LEU A 681 19.83 8.91 8.18
CA LEU A 681 19.16 7.83 7.46
C LEU A 681 17.64 7.90 7.60
N HIS A 682 17.13 8.10 8.83
CA HIS A 682 15.69 8.26 9.07
C HIS A 682 15.10 9.53 8.42
N VAL A 683 15.88 10.60 8.28
CA VAL A 683 15.45 11.82 7.58
C VAL A 683 15.40 11.61 6.06
N ALA A 684 16.36 10.91 5.48
CA ALA A 684 16.41 10.61 4.04
C ALA A 684 15.53 9.43 3.59
N ALA A 685 15.20 8.50 4.49
CA ALA A 685 14.47 7.26 4.19
C ALA A 685 13.19 7.45 3.34
N PRO A 686 12.32 8.47 3.54
CA PRO A 686 11.12 8.64 2.70
C PRO A 686 11.44 8.89 1.22
N GLN A 687 12.53 9.60 0.91
CA GLN A 687 12.98 9.86 -0.46
C GLN A 687 13.70 8.64 -1.04
N LEU A 688 14.59 8.02 -0.25
CA LEU A 688 15.31 6.80 -0.64
C LEU A 688 14.37 5.61 -0.93
N ILE A 689 13.25 5.49 -0.21
CA ILE A 689 12.22 4.46 -0.46
C ILE A 689 11.41 4.77 -1.74
N GLN A 690 11.22 6.05 -2.08
CA GLN A 690 10.50 6.46 -3.29
C GLN A 690 11.33 6.25 -4.57
N GLU A 691 12.63 6.57 -4.53
CA GLU A 691 13.53 6.42 -5.69
C GLU A 691 14.21 5.04 -5.75
N GLY A 692 14.20 4.30 -4.64
CA GLY A 692 14.95 3.06 -4.44
C GLY A 692 14.80 1.99 -5.52
N PRO A 693 13.58 1.64 -5.98
CA PRO A 693 13.41 0.63 -7.04
C PRO A 693 14.05 1.07 -8.36
N GLY A 694 13.95 2.37 -8.70
CA GLY A 694 14.59 2.95 -9.87
C GLY A 694 16.11 3.11 -9.73
N TYR A 695 16.64 3.22 -8.50
CA TYR A 695 18.09 3.13 -8.25
C TYR A 695 18.60 1.70 -8.42
N GLU A 696 17.93 0.71 -7.83
CA GLU A 696 18.32 -0.71 -7.93
C GLU A 696 18.26 -1.22 -9.37
N GLN A 697 17.21 -0.87 -10.13
CA GLN A 697 17.13 -1.15 -11.57
C GLN A 697 18.33 -0.61 -12.35
N ARG A 698 18.78 0.63 -12.07
CA ARG A 698 19.95 1.25 -12.72
C ARG A 698 21.28 0.70 -12.21
N ALA A 699 21.35 0.21 -10.97
CA ALA A 699 22.53 -0.46 -10.45
C ALA A 699 22.71 -1.83 -11.11
N PHE A 700 21.67 -2.67 -11.07
CA PHE A 700 21.66 -3.99 -11.69
C PHE A 700 21.85 -3.94 -13.22
N ALA A 701 21.29 -2.92 -13.89
CA ALA A 701 21.52 -2.72 -15.32
C ALA A 701 22.97 -2.34 -15.68
N ARG A 702 23.70 -1.65 -14.78
CA ARG A 702 25.15 -1.41 -14.96
C ARG A 702 25.95 -2.68 -14.72
N ASP A 703 25.70 -3.42 -13.63
CA ASP A 703 26.37 -4.70 -13.36
C ASP A 703 26.28 -5.69 -14.55
N LEU A 704 25.12 -5.70 -15.22
CA LEU A 704 24.85 -6.54 -16.39
C LEU A 704 25.56 -6.04 -17.67
N GLN A 705 25.87 -4.74 -17.78
CA GLN A 705 26.66 -4.15 -18.86
C GLN A 705 28.17 -4.32 -18.63
N ASP A 706 28.61 -4.14 -17.38
CA ASP A 706 29.99 -4.32 -16.92
C ASP A 706 30.40 -5.81 -16.83
N GLY A 707 29.44 -6.73 -16.99
CA GLY A 707 29.65 -8.17 -16.97
C GLY A 707 29.93 -8.76 -15.58
N THR A 708 29.76 -7.98 -14.51
CA THR A 708 29.95 -8.45 -13.12
C THR A 708 28.82 -9.38 -12.68
N VAL A 709 27.64 -9.28 -13.31
CA VAL A 709 26.47 -10.13 -13.09
C VAL A 709 26.03 -10.78 -14.40
N THR A 710 26.08 -12.11 -14.45
CA THR A 710 25.41 -12.91 -15.50
C THR A 710 23.98 -13.26 -15.08
N LEU A 711 23.13 -13.68 -16.02
CA LEU A 711 21.73 -14.10 -15.74
C LEU A 711 21.54 -15.62 -15.70
N GLU A 712 22.62 -16.39 -15.59
CA GLU A 712 22.60 -17.84 -15.79
C GLU A 712 21.92 -18.59 -14.64
N ARG A 713 22.20 -18.23 -13.38
CA ARG A 713 21.55 -18.88 -12.22
C ARG A 713 20.09 -18.51 -12.15
N THR A 714 19.74 -17.28 -12.50
CA THR A 714 18.36 -16.82 -12.69
C THR A 714 17.64 -17.66 -13.76
N LYS A 715 18.20 -17.82 -14.97
CA LYS A 715 17.62 -18.67 -16.02
C LYS A 715 17.47 -20.14 -15.59
N ALA A 716 18.47 -20.70 -14.91
CA ALA A 716 18.40 -22.06 -14.35
C ALA A 716 17.32 -22.21 -13.26
N PHE A 717 17.21 -21.24 -12.36
CA PHE A 717 16.18 -21.18 -11.31
C PHE A 717 14.77 -21.12 -11.90
N TRP A 718 14.53 -20.31 -12.94
CA TRP A 718 13.22 -20.23 -13.59
C TRP A 718 12.84 -21.57 -14.25
N ARG A 719 13.75 -22.20 -15.01
CA ARG A 719 13.53 -23.52 -15.62
C ARG A 719 13.21 -24.61 -14.57
N LEU A 720 14.01 -24.70 -13.51
CA LEU A 720 13.79 -25.69 -12.44
C LEU A 720 12.42 -25.56 -11.78
N ASN A 721 11.95 -24.33 -11.52
CA ASN A 721 10.68 -24.10 -10.85
C ASN A 721 9.47 -24.19 -11.80
N ARG A 722 9.62 -23.81 -13.08
CA ARG A 722 8.64 -24.05 -14.17
C ARG A 722 8.35 -25.55 -14.28
N ASN A 723 9.40 -26.36 -14.45
CA ASN A 723 9.28 -27.81 -14.62
C ASN A 723 8.70 -28.47 -13.36
N ALA A 724 9.15 -28.06 -12.16
CA ALA A 724 8.61 -28.56 -10.89
C ALA A 724 7.11 -28.25 -10.71
N ILE A 725 6.56 -27.18 -11.31
CA ILE A 725 5.12 -26.89 -11.30
C ILE A 725 4.39 -27.70 -12.38
N ILE A 726 4.95 -27.80 -13.60
CA ILE A 726 4.36 -28.58 -14.70
C ILE A 726 4.20 -30.04 -14.30
N ASP A 727 5.23 -30.65 -13.70
CA ASP A 727 5.14 -32.02 -13.17
C ASP A 727 4.11 -32.15 -12.06
N ASP A 728 3.95 -31.13 -11.23
CA ASP A 728 2.91 -31.09 -10.20
C ASP A 728 1.50 -30.84 -10.75
N MET A 729 1.35 -30.31 -11.98
CA MET A 729 0.09 -30.25 -12.70
C MET A 729 -0.23 -31.59 -13.36
N LYS A 730 0.74 -32.21 -14.05
CA LYS A 730 0.63 -33.58 -14.61
C LYS A 730 0.26 -34.64 -13.55
N LYS A 731 0.78 -34.52 -12.32
CA LYS A 731 0.40 -35.38 -11.17
C LYS A 731 -1.03 -35.15 -10.64
N ARG A 732 -1.69 -34.06 -11.03
CA ARG A 732 -3.05 -33.68 -10.60
C ARG A 732 -4.10 -33.91 -11.69
N ASP A 733 -3.71 -33.85 -12.96
CA ASP A 733 -4.53 -34.21 -14.13
C ASP A 733 -3.87 -35.38 -14.89
N PRO A 734 -4.09 -36.64 -14.46
CA PRO A 734 -3.55 -37.81 -15.14
C PRO A 734 -4.28 -38.13 -16.45
N ASP A 735 -5.48 -37.58 -16.65
CA ASP A 735 -6.29 -37.74 -17.86
C ASP A 735 -5.89 -36.73 -18.96
N ASN A 736 -5.00 -35.78 -18.63
CA ASN A 736 -4.35 -34.81 -19.51
C ASN A 736 -5.34 -33.98 -20.35
N VAL A 737 -6.41 -33.49 -19.70
CA VAL A 737 -7.53 -32.80 -20.35
C VAL A 737 -7.12 -31.39 -20.85
N SER A 738 -6.06 -30.81 -20.29
CA SER A 738 -5.52 -29.50 -20.68
C SER A 738 -4.07 -29.61 -21.18
N PRO A 739 -3.81 -29.56 -22.51
CA PRO A 739 -2.43 -29.68 -23.02
C PRO A 739 -1.55 -28.44 -22.71
N ASP A 740 -2.14 -27.24 -22.66
CA ASP A 740 -1.43 -25.97 -22.40
C ASP A 740 -1.19 -25.73 -20.89
N TYR A 741 -0.23 -26.44 -20.30
CA TYR A 741 0.23 -26.18 -18.92
C TYR A 741 1.06 -24.88 -18.81
N LYS A 742 0.40 -23.72 -18.86
CA LYS A 742 1.04 -22.39 -18.71
C LYS A 742 0.85 -21.84 -17.28
N PRO A 743 1.73 -22.16 -16.31
CA PRO A 743 1.61 -21.67 -14.94
C PRO A 743 1.87 -20.15 -14.83
N PRO A 744 1.10 -19.39 -14.02
CA PRO A 744 1.33 -17.96 -13.85
C PRO A 744 2.72 -17.64 -13.27
N VAL A 745 3.45 -16.75 -13.94
CA VAL A 745 4.84 -16.35 -13.62
C VAL A 745 5.05 -16.04 -12.12
N ALA A 746 4.16 -15.23 -11.53
CA ALA A 746 4.20 -14.87 -10.11
C ALA A 746 4.04 -16.06 -9.13
N LYS A 747 3.46 -17.19 -9.56
CA LYS A 747 3.36 -18.45 -8.80
C LYS A 747 4.65 -19.27 -8.90
N ILE A 748 5.30 -19.27 -10.07
CA ILE A 748 6.60 -19.92 -10.29
C ILE A 748 7.65 -19.25 -9.42
N TYR A 749 7.69 -17.92 -9.41
CA TYR A 749 8.59 -17.16 -8.54
C TYR A 749 8.34 -17.43 -7.04
N ALA A 750 7.06 -17.44 -6.61
CA ALA A 750 6.69 -17.76 -5.23
C ALA A 750 7.10 -19.19 -4.82
N GLN A 751 7.03 -20.17 -5.74
CA GLN A 751 7.56 -21.50 -5.50
C GLN A 751 9.09 -21.49 -5.42
N GLY A 752 9.79 -20.82 -6.34
CA GLY A 752 11.25 -20.76 -6.34
C GLY A 752 11.84 -20.17 -5.05
N LEU A 753 11.27 -19.07 -4.55
CA LEU A 753 11.69 -18.46 -3.30
C LEU A 753 11.48 -19.40 -2.09
N VAL A 754 10.37 -20.15 -2.07
CA VAL A 754 10.12 -21.20 -1.08
C VAL A 754 11.10 -22.37 -1.23
N ASP A 755 11.45 -22.75 -2.44
CA ASP A 755 12.30 -23.91 -2.77
C ASP A 755 13.80 -23.67 -2.52
N LEU A 756 14.21 -22.41 -2.34
CA LEU A 756 15.51 -22.04 -1.77
C LEU A 756 15.51 -22.28 -0.25
N VAL A 757 14.57 -21.65 0.47
CA VAL A 757 14.57 -21.61 1.93
C VAL A 757 14.14 -22.93 2.58
N LEU A 758 13.12 -23.59 2.03
CA LEU A 758 12.49 -24.79 2.58
C LEU A 758 12.84 -26.08 1.83
N GLY A 759 13.70 -26.01 0.80
CA GLY A 759 14.20 -27.19 0.09
C GLY A 759 15.19 -28.02 0.92
N ASN A 760 15.05 -29.36 0.93
CA ASN A 760 15.94 -30.28 1.64
C ASN A 760 17.30 -30.52 0.93
N ARG A 761 17.80 -29.51 0.22
CA ARG A 761 19.14 -29.40 -0.39
C ARG A 761 19.94 -28.35 0.37
N ARG A 762 21.25 -28.49 0.55
CA ARG A 762 22.06 -27.36 1.07
C ARG A 762 21.88 -26.16 0.13
N LEU A 763 21.68 -24.95 0.67
CA LEU A 763 21.91 -23.75 -0.12
C LEU A 763 23.41 -23.67 -0.44
N ARG A 764 23.71 -23.24 -1.67
CA ARG A 764 25.02 -22.86 -2.15
C ARG A 764 24.86 -21.57 -2.95
N HIS A 765 25.92 -20.79 -3.11
CA HIS A 765 25.85 -19.48 -3.78
C HIS A 765 25.48 -19.61 -5.27
N GLU A 766 25.87 -20.73 -5.88
CA GLU A 766 25.53 -21.13 -7.25
C GLU A 766 24.02 -21.35 -7.48
N LEU A 767 23.23 -21.57 -6.41
CA LEU A 767 21.79 -21.83 -6.49
C LEU A 767 20.92 -20.59 -6.25
N ILE A 768 21.51 -19.47 -5.84
CA ILE A 768 20.79 -18.22 -5.57
C ILE A 768 20.73 -17.40 -6.87
N PRO A 769 19.55 -16.96 -7.34
CA PRO A 769 19.42 -16.04 -8.47
C PRO A 769 20.21 -14.75 -8.23
N GLU A 770 20.78 -14.17 -9.28
CA GLU A 770 21.64 -12.99 -9.17
C GLU A 770 20.92 -11.76 -8.63
N THR A 771 19.61 -11.63 -8.90
CA THR A 771 18.72 -10.62 -8.32
C THR A 771 18.65 -10.69 -6.79
N LEU A 772 18.66 -11.91 -6.23
CA LEU A 772 18.59 -12.18 -4.79
C LEU A 772 19.97 -12.20 -4.10
N HIS A 773 21.02 -11.72 -4.76
CA HIS A 773 22.39 -11.72 -4.21
C HIS A 773 22.50 -10.93 -2.90
N LEU A 774 21.85 -9.76 -2.80
CA LEU A 774 21.84 -8.95 -1.58
C LEU A 774 21.15 -9.67 -0.40
N ASP A 775 20.13 -10.49 -0.68
CA ASP A 775 19.34 -11.19 0.33
C ASP A 775 19.91 -12.55 0.78
N HIS A 776 21.06 -13.00 0.25
CA HIS A 776 21.62 -14.33 0.55
C HIS A 776 21.70 -14.63 2.06
N GLY A 777 22.22 -13.68 2.86
CA GLY A 777 22.34 -13.80 4.31
C GLY A 777 20.98 -13.82 5.03
N ARG A 778 19.95 -13.18 4.46
CA ARG A 778 18.58 -13.23 4.99
C ARG A 778 17.91 -14.56 4.66
N LEU A 779 18.13 -15.09 3.46
CA LEU A 779 17.64 -16.41 3.03
C LEU A 779 18.26 -17.52 3.90
N ASP A 780 19.55 -17.44 4.23
CA ASP A 780 20.20 -18.37 5.16
C ASP A 780 19.64 -18.29 6.59
N GLN A 781 19.35 -17.08 7.11
CA GLN A 781 18.72 -16.92 8.43
C GLN A 781 17.29 -17.50 8.46
N LEU A 782 16.49 -17.21 7.44
CA LEU A 782 15.13 -17.76 7.29
C LEU A 782 15.16 -19.28 7.14
N ARG A 783 16.16 -19.82 6.43
CA ARG A 783 16.40 -21.26 6.28
C ARG A 783 16.81 -21.91 7.59
N SER A 784 17.77 -21.33 8.32
CA SER A 784 18.15 -21.80 9.66
C SER A 784 16.93 -21.89 10.56
N ARG A 785 16.11 -20.83 10.61
CA ARG A 785 14.87 -20.80 11.40
C ARG A 785 13.84 -21.85 10.96
N ALA A 786 13.63 -22.04 9.65
CA ALA A 786 12.77 -23.09 9.12
C ALA A 786 13.29 -24.50 9.47
N PHE A 787 14.60 -24.71 9.46
CA PHE A 787 15.25 -25.97 9.87
C PHE A 787 15.13 -26.22 11.38
N LYS A 788 15.27 -25.17 12.22
CA LYS A 788 14.98 -25.24 13.66
C LYS A 788 13.52 -25.64 13.94
N ILE A 789 12.56 -25.05 13.21
CA ILE A 789 11.12 -25.40 13.33
C ILE A 789 10.88 -26.85 12.89
N ALA A 790 11.38 -27.28 11.74
CA ALA A 790 11.22 -28.66 11.27
C ALA A 790 11.86 -29.69 12.23
N ALA A 791 13.04 -29.37 12.76
CA ALA A 791 13.75 -30.21 13.73
C ALA A 791 12.99 -30.33 15.06
N THR A 792 12.59 -29.20 15.66
CA THR A 792 11.84 -29.19 16.92
C THR A 792 10.46 -29.83 16.78
N ALA A 793 9.74 -29.56 15.68
CA ALA A 793 8.49 -30.24 15.36
C ALA A 793 8.66 -31.76 15.26
N SER A 794 9.70 -32.25 14.57
CA SER A 794 9.94 -33.69 14.46
C SER A 794 10.30 -34.34 15.79
N ILE A 795 11.10 -33.66 16.64
CA ILE A 795 11.44 -34.12 17.99
C ILE A 795 10.19 -34.19 18.88
N LEU A 796 9.36 -33.14 18.89
CA LEU A 796 8.10 -33.09 19.65
C LEU A 796 7.10 -34.15 19.15
N LEU A 797 6.95 -34.32 17.84
CA LEU A 797 6.07 -35.34 17.26
C LEU A 797 6.56 -36.76 17.59
N SER A 798 7.88 -36.98 17.57
CA SER A 798 8.47 -38.27 17.96
C SER A 798 8.24 -38.56 19.44
N ALA A 799 8.42 -37.57 20.32
CA ALA A 799 8.13 -37.70 21.75
C ALA A 799 6.62 -37.95 22.03
N LYS A 800 5.71 -37.22 21.37
CA LYS A 800 4.25 -37.43 21.48
C LYS A 800 3.85 -38.86 21.07
N ASN A 801 4.37 -39.33 19.93
CA ASN A 801 4.11 -40.67 19.40
C ASN A 801 4.65 -41.78 20.32
N LEU A 802 5.91 -41.67 20.77
CA LEU A 802 6.54 -42.65 21.65
C LEU A 802 5.87 -42.73 23.03
N LEU A 803 5.29 -41.63 23.50
CA LEU A 803 4.54 -41.56 24.76
C LEU A 803 3.02 -41.77 24.58
N LYS A 804 2.57 -42.17 23.38
CA LYS A 804 1.16 -42.43 23.03
C LYS A 804 0.19 -41.29 23.39
N ARG A 805 0.64 -40.04 23.32
CA ARG A 805 -0.20 -38.85 23.58
C ARG A 805 -0.77 -38.27 22.29
N ASP A 806 -1.87 -37.53 22.42
CA ASP A 806 -2.49 -36.83 21.29
C ASP A 806 -1.50 -35.92 20.55
N VAL A 807 -1.31 -36.20 19.26
CA VAL A 807 -0.51 -35.40 18.33
C VAL A 807 -0.99 -33.94 18.30
N ARG A 808 -2.29 -33.71 18.55
CA ARG A 808 -2.95 -32.39 18.59
C ARG A 808 -2.72 -31.62 19.91
N SER A 809 -2.17 -32.24 20.96
CA SER A 809 -1.80 -31.53 22.19
C SER A 809 -0.69 -30.51 21.90
N GLN A 810 -0.78 -29.31 22.48
CA GLN A 810 0.13 -28.19 22.17
C GLN A 810 1.25 -28.11 23.22
N TRP A 811 2.47 -28.45 22.85
CA TRP A 811 3.65 -28.45 23.74
C TRP A 811 4.43 -27.14 23.57
N LYS A 812 3.73 -26.00 23.75
CA LYS A 812 4.27 -24.66 23.44
C LYS A 812 5.47 -24.29 24.33
N SER A 813 5.38 -24.55 25.63
CA SER A 813 6.47 -24.32 26.58
C SER A 813 7.71 -25.15 26.28
N GLU A 814 7.58 -26.29 25.60
CA GLU A 814 8.71 -27.15 25.21
C GLU A 814 9.27 -26.69 23.88
N ALA A 815 8.40 -26.36 22.91
CA ALA A 815 8.78 -25.76 21.63
C ALA A 815 9.57 -24.45 21.83
N GLU A 816 9.06 -23.53 22.66
CA GLU A 816 9.72 -22.26 22.98
C GLU A 816 11.06 -22.48 23.70
N ARG A 817 11.10 -23.34 24.73
CA ARG A 817 12.34 -23.66 25.46
C ARG A 817 13.42 -24.33 24.59
N ILE A 818 13.05 -25.10 23.56
CA ILE A 818 14.02 -25.71 22.64
C ILE A 818 14.41 -24.73 21.51
N MET A 819 13.46 -23.92 21.00
CA MET A 819 13.75 -22.88 19.99
C MET A 819 14.65 -21.76 20.52
N ALA A 820 14.62 -21.50 21.83
CA ALA A 820 15.47 -20.53 22.52
C ALA A 820 16.91 -21.03 22.81
N LEU A 821 17.28 -22.25 22.39
CA LEU A 821 18.66 -22.74 22.47
C LEU A 821 19.49 -22.32 21.25
N ASP A 822 20.77 -22.04 21.44
CA ASP A 822 21.70 -21.72 20.35
C ASP A 822 22.13 -22.98 19.58
N PHE A 823 21.38 -23.29 18.52
CA PHE A 823 21.60 -24.41 17.59
C PHE A 823 23.00 -24.48 16.94
N SER A 824 23.89 -23.52 17.14
CA SER A 824 25.31 -23.69 16.80
C SER A 824 25.99 -24.75 17.68
N ASP A 825 25.70 -24.75 18.99
CA ASP A 825 26.44 -25.52 20.01
C ASP A 825 25.53 -26.46 20.85
N ILE A 826 24.37 -26.87 20.33
CA ILE A 826 23.44 -27.75 21.07
C ILE A 826 24.04 -29.13 21.30
N LYS A 827 24.31 -29.43 22.58
CA LYS A 827 24.47 -30.79 23.10
C LYS A 827 23.10 -31.50 23.14
N PRO A 828 22.94 -32.70 22.55
CA PRO A 828 21.65 -33.38 22.45
C PRO A 828 21.06 -33.74 23.81
N GLU A 829 21.90 -33.92 24.84
CA GLU A 829 21.48 -34.16 26.22
C GLU A 829 20.66 -32.98 26.79
N ARG A 830 20.89 -31.74 26.31
CA ARG A 830 20.18 -30.55 26.81
C ARG A 830 18.72 -30.52 26.33
N VAL A 831 18.49 -30.76 25.05
CA VAL A 831 17.13 -30.89 24.47
C VAL A 831 16.37 -32.03 25.15
N GLN A 832 17.05 -33.16 25.36
CA GLN A 832 16.52 -34.29 26.08
C GLN A 832 16.15 -33.95 27.54
N SER A 833 17.00 -33.22 28.28
CA SER A 833 16.71 -32.82 29.66
C SER A 833 15.48 -31.92 29.80
N ILE A 834 15.20 -31.06 28.80
CA ILE A 834 14.00 -30.22 28.78
C ILE A 834 12.75 -31.10 28.66
N LEU A 835 12.76 -32.08 27.75
CA LEU A 835 11.63 -33.00 27.53
C LEU A 835 11.43 -33.95 28.73
N GLU A 836 12.50 -34.42 29.35
CA GLU A 836 12.46 -35.22 30.58
C GLU A 836 11.92 -34.42 31.77
N SER A 837 12.25 -33.13 31.89
CA SER A 837 11.71 -32.26 32.97
C SER A 837 10.21 -32.00 32.86
N ALA A 838 9.65 -32.03 31.64
CA ALA A 838 8.22 -31.89 31.37
C ALA A 838 7.48 -33.23 31.46
N HIS A 839 8.14 -34.32 31.08
CA HIS A 839 7.53 -35.65 30.94
C HIS A 839 8.52 -36.76 31.32
N ALA A 840 8.20 -37.52 32.37
CA ALA A 840 8.92 -38.76 32.66
C ALA A 840 8.79 -39.77 31.50
N MET A 841 9.90 -40.46 31.16
CA MET A 841 9.99 -41.38 30.02
C MET A 841 10.70 -42.70 30.39
N PRO A 842 10.25 -43.88 29.90
CA PRO A 842 10.98 -45.13 30.05
C PRO A 842 12.38 -45.11 29.42
N ALA A 843 13.31 -45.90 29.96
CA ALA A 843 14.70 -45.93 29.49
C ALA A 843 14.88 -46.34 28.01
N THR A 844 13.98 -47.18 27.48
CA THR A 844 13.96 -47.56 26.05
C THR A 844 13.52 -46.39 25.17
N THR A 845 12.40 -45.73 25.53
CA THR A 845 11.93 -44.48 24.90
C THR A 845 12.99 -43.38 24.95
N ARG A 846 13.69 -43.25 26.09
CA ARG A 846 14.80 -42.31 26.31
C ARG A 846 15.94 -42.50 25.30
N ALA A 847 16.36 -43.75 25.06
CA ALA A 847 17.42 -44.06 24.09
C ALA A 847 16.97 -43.90 22.63
N GLN A 848 15.73 -44.28 22.31
CA GLN A 848 15.16 -44.05 20.98
C GLN A 848 15.06 -42.55 20.67
N LEU A 849 14.51 -41.75 21.59
CA LEU A 849 14.39 -40.31 21.41
C LEU A 849 15.76 -39.64 21.28
N SER A 850 16.77 -39.99 22.10
CA SER A 850 18.12 -39.39 21.99
C SER A 850 18.79 -39.68 20.64
N SER A 851 18.58 -40.87 20.06
CA SER A 851 19.07 -41.21 18.72
C SER A 851 18.40 -40.37 17.62
N THR A 852 17.08 -40.15 17.72
CA THR A 852 16.36 -39.27 16.78
C THR A 852 16.79 -37.80 16.94
N ILE A 853 16.95 -37.30 18.16
CA ILE A 853 17.45 -35.94 18.45
C ILE A 853 18.82 -35.74 17.79
N ARG A 854 19.76 -36.68 17.93
CA ARG A 854 21.09 -36.60 17.29
C ARG A 854 21.00 -36.52 15.75
N ARG A 855 20.18 -37.38 15.12
CA ARG A 855 19.98 -37.38 13.66
C ARG A 855 19.30 -36.10 13.14
N VAL A 856 18.39 -35.53 13.93
CA VAL A 856 17.56 -34.39 13.53
C VAL A 856 18.23 -33.03 13.83
N LEU A 857 19.08 -32.96 14.87
CA LEU A 857 19.85 -31.74 15.17
C LEU A 857 20.95 -31.48 14.14
N SER A 858 21.72 -32.48 13.70
CA SER A 858 22.90 -32.27 12.85
C SER A 858 22.66 -31.41 11.58
N PRO A 859 21.57 -31.58 10.81
CA PRO A 859 21.26 -30.70 9.68
C PRO A 859 20.81 -29.29 10.10
N ALA A 860 20.19 -29.14 11.28
CA ALA A 860 19.76 -27.85 11.82
C ALA A 860 20.91 -27.07 12.48
N THR A 861 21.89 -27.75 13.06
CA THR A 861 23.14 -27.13 13.53
C THR A 861 23.99 -26.69 12.35
N ALA A 862 24.16 -27.53 11.32
CA ALA A 862 24.83 -27.15 10.08
C ALA A 862 24.19 -25.92 9.41
N ALA A 863 22.85 -25.86 9.29
CA ALA A 863 22.15 -24.69 8.77
C ALA A 863 22.28 -23.44 9.66
N SER A 864 22.45 -23.62 10.97
CA SER A 864 22.69 -22.51 11.91
C SER A 864 24.13 -21.99 11.82
N ILE A 865 25.11 -22.87 11.70
CA ILE A 865 26.53 -22.52 11.49
C ILE A 865 26.69 -21.75 10.18
N THR A 866 26.05 -22.20 9.08
CA THR A 866 26.01 -21.44 7.83
C THR A 866 25.36 -20.08 8.02
N ALA A 867 24.19 -19.97 8.66
CA ALA A 867 23.56 -18.67 8.89
C ALA A 867 24.39 -17.72 9.78
N THR A 868 25.14 -18.23 10.77
CA THR A 868 26.08 -17.41 11.55
C THR A 868 27.30 -17.01 10.73
N ALA A 869 27.81 -17.88 9.85
CA ALA A 869 28.92 -17.57 8.96
C ALA A 869 28.51 -16.53 7.90
N SER A 870 27.36 -16.68 7.24
CA SER A 870 26.80 -15.70 6.30
C SER A 870 26.46 -14.38 7.00
N SER A 871 26.00 -14.41 8.27
CA SER A 871 25.80 -13.19 9.07
C SER A 871 27.12 -12.50 9.42
N ALA A 872 28.18 -13.25 9.76
CA ALA A 872 29.50 -12.70 9.99
C ALA A 872 30.12 -12.13 8.71
N ALA A 873 30.01 -12.86 7.59
CA ALA A 873 30.47 -12.43 6.27
C ALA A 873 29.78 -11.13 5.82
N ALA A 874 28.45 -11.07 5.90
CA ALA A 874 27.69 -9.84 5.59
C ALA A 874 28.06 -8.67 6.52
N LYS A 875 28.46 -8.92 7.77
CA LYS A 875 28.98 -7.90 8.70
C LYS A 875 30.44 -7.50 8.41
N SER A 876 31.21 -8.32 7.71
CA SER A 876 32.59 -8.03 7.28
C SER A 876 32.72 -7.63 5.80
N SER A 877 31.64 -7.68 5.02
CA SER A 877 31.63 -7.34 3.58
C SER A 877 31.87 -5.86 3.29
N GLY A 878 31.94 -5.01 4.31
CA GLY A 878 32.62 -3.71 4.24
C GLY A 878 34.14 -3.87 4.08
N GLN A 879 34.55 -4.44 2.94
CA GLN A 879 35.91 -4.69 2.45
C GLN A 879 37.02 -4.83 3.52
N PHE A 880 37.16 -6.04 4.07
CA PHE A 880 38.42 -6.43 4.70
C PHE A 880 39.50 -6.66 3.62
N VAL A 881 40.15 -5.58 3.17
CA VAL A 881 41.38 -5.67 2.36
C VAL A 881 42.48 -6.24 3.25
N SER A 882 43.02 -7.41 2.85
CA SER A 882 44.15 -8.05 3.52
C SER A 882 45.36 -7.11 3.53
N ILE A 883 45.72 -6.58 4.70
CA ILE A 883 47.02 -5.93 4.90
C ILE A 883 48.08 -7.04 4.90
N SER A 884 49.03 -6.98 3.96
CA SER A 884 50.04 -8.03 3.74
C SER A 884 50.86 -8.33 5.01
N PRO A 885 50.85 -9.58 5.51
CA PRO A 885 51.64 -9.96 6.68
C PRO A 885 53.07 -10.36 6.28
N ASP A 886 53.86 -9.40 5.76
CA ASP A 886 55.30 -9.58 5.54
C ASP A 886 56.09 -9.53 6.87
N THR A 887 55.76 -10.47 7.76
CA THR A 887 56.62 -11.10 8.80
C THR A 887 55.74 -12.06 9.62
N PHE A 888 55.65 -13.33 9.21
CA PHE A 888 55.80 -14.51 10.09
C PHE A 888 55.71 -15.80 9.28
N ALA A 889 56.86 -16.33 8.87
CA ALA A 889 56.94 -17.70 8.38
C ALA A 889 57.01 -18.66 9.57
N LEU A 890 56.08 -19.63 9.67
CA LEU A 890 56.28 -20.99 10.19
C LEU A 890 54.99 -21.81 10.01
N LEU A 891 55.05 -22.79 9.10
CA LEU A 891 54.02 -23.83 8.92
C LEU A 891 54.05 -24.85 10.08
N PRO A 892 52.96 -25.62 10.29
CA PRO A 892 53.00 -26.99 9.75
C PRO A 892 51.87 -27.34 8.78
N SER A 893 52.27 -27.74 7.57
CA SER A 893 51.70 -28.79 6.70
C SER A 893 50.20 -29.16 6.80
N SER A 894 49.45 -28.83 5.75
CA SER A 894 48.22 -29.53 5.37
C SER A 894 48.50 -30.97 4.89
N PRO A 895 47.64 -31.96 5.18
CA PRO A 895 47.62 -33.24 4.48
C PRO A 895 46.84 -33.15 3.15
N SER A 896 47.29 -33.88 2.13
CA SER A 896 46.72 -33.88 0.78
C SER A 896 45.31 -34.50 0.69
N PRO A 897 44.47 -34.11 -0.31
CA PRO A 897 43.11 -34.63 -0.44
C PRO A 897 43.07 -36.03 -1.09
N ASN A 898 42.70 -37.06 -0.32
CA ASN A 898 42.36 -38.38 -0.87
C ASN A 898 40.94 -38.38 -1.46
N SER A 899 40.79 -38.96 -2.66
CA SER A 899 39.68 -38.73 -3.59
C SER A 899 38.35 -39.46 -3.28
N GLU A 900 38.08 -39.84 -2.02
CA GLU A 900 36.92 -40.69 -1.67
C GLU A 900 35.93 -40.03 -0.68
N ALA A 901 36.27 -38.90 -0.07
CA ALA A 901 35.44 -38.25 0.96
C ALA A 901 34.24 -37.43 0.42
N SER A 902 34.09 -37.31 -0.90
CA SER A 902 33.17 -36.37 -1.57
C SER A 902 31.68 -36.72 -1.42
N THR A 903 31.33 -37.99 -1.18
CA THR A 903 29.94 -38.44 -0.97
C THR A 903 29.45 -38.16 0.44
N ALA A 904 30.26 -38.45 1.47
CA ALA A 904 29.90 -38.28 2.87
C ALA A 904 29.60 -36.81 3.23
N ALA A 905 30.41 -35.86 2.74
CA ALA A 905 30.26 -34.44 3.02
C ALA A 905 28.91 -33.86 2.54
N ASN A 906 28.34 -34.39 1.45
CA ASN A 906 27.08 -33.89 0.89
C ASN A 906 25.85 -34.19 1.79
N HIS A 907 25.91 -35.19 2.65
CA HIS A 907 24.80 -35.53 3.55
C HIS A 907 24.73 -34.68 4.83
N ALA A 908 25.81 -33.99 5.20
CA ALA A 908 25.92 -33.22 6.45
C ALA A 908 25.13 -31.88 6.45
N GLY A 909 24.04 -31.77 5.70
CA GLY A 909 23.19 -30.56 5.65
C GLY A 909 21.81 -30.77 5.03
N CYS A 910 21.34 -32.01 4.95
CA CYS A 910 19.98 -32.35 4.59
C CYS A 910 19.39 -33.28 5.65
N PHE A 911 18.08 -33.19 5.91
CA PHE A 911 17.42 -34.15 6.79
C PHE A 911 17.42 -35.52 6.11
N THR A 912 18.04 -36.51 6.75
CA THR A 912 17.98 -37.93 6.37
C THR A 912 16.71 -38.60 6.89
N ASP A 913 16.27 -38.18 8.08
CA ASP A 913 15.10 -38.63 8.81
C ASP A 913 13.76 -38.45 8.04
N PRO A 914 12.91 -39.49 7.94
CA PRO A 914 11.67 -39.41 7.15
C PRO A 914 10.58 -38.54 7.80
N VAL A 915 10.51 -38.48 9.13
CA VAL A 915 9.51 -37.65 9.83
C VAL A 915 9.86 -36.17 9.64
N THR A 916 11.14 -35.83 9.72
CA THR A 916 11.63 -34.46 9.54
C THR A 916 11.52 -34.01 8.08
N LYS A 917 11.81 -34.89 7.11
CA LYS A 917 11.51 -34.66 5.68
C LYS A 917 10.01 -34.35 5.46
N LEU A 918 9.12 -35.11 6.10
CA LEU A 918 7.68 -34.89 6.01
C LEU A 918 7.24 -33.57 6.67
N MET A 919 7.79 -33.22 7.84
CA MET A 919 7.51 -31.93 8.50
C MET A 919 7.97 -30.75 7.64
N LEU A 920 9.20 -30.80 7.08
CA LEU A 920 9.70 -29.76 6.18
C LEU A 920 8.87 -29.65 4.89
N SER A 921 8.44 -30.77 4.32
CA SER A 921 7.55 -30.80 3.14
C SER A 921 6.17 -30.19 3.43
N ARG A 922 5.58 -30.49 4.59
CA ARG A 922 4.32 -29.87 5.04
C ARG A 922 4.47 -28.38 5.33
N LEU A 923 5.60 -27.97 5.91
CA LEU A 923 5.92 -26.57 6.17
C LEU A 923 6.08 -25.79 4.84
N ARG A 924 6.83 -26.34 3.88
CA ARG A 924 6.94 -25.86 2.50
C ARG A 924 5.56 -25.65 1.88
N ALA A 925 4.69 -26.66 1.92
CA ALA A 925 3.34 -26.57 1.34
C ALA A 925 2.47 -25.48 1.98
N HIS A 926 2.51 -25.34 3.32
CA HIS A 926 1.78 -24.30 4.05
C HIS A 926 2.31 -22.89 3.74
N VAL A 927 3.64 -22.70 3.70
CA VAL A 927 4.25 -21.40 3.34
C VAL A 927 3.96 -21.04 1.89
N LEU A 928 4.08 -22.00 0.96
CA LEU A 928 3.76 -21.80 -0.46
C LEU A 928 2.30 -21.38 -0.64
N ALA A 929 1.34 -22.08 -0.02
CA ALA A 929 -0.08 -21.75 -0.13
C ALA A 929 -0.43 -20.33 0.37
N ARG A 930 0.32 -19.80 1.35
CA ARG A 930 0.14 -18.42 1.84
C ARG A 930 0.84 -17.38 0.96
N LEU A 931 1.98 -17.70 0.34
CA LEU A 931 2.69 -16.79 -0.58
C LEU A 931 2.10 -16.78 -1.99
N SER A 932 1.53 -17.88 -2.47
CA SER A 932 0.89 -17.96 -3.80
C SER A 932 -0.52 -17.36 -3.85
N ALA A 933 -1.09 -16.98 -2.71
CA ALA A 933 -2.43 -16.39 -2.60
C ALA A 933 -2.52 -15.03 -3.32
N SER A 934 -3.05 -15.03 -4.54
CA SER A 934 -3.07 -13.85 -5.40
C SER A 934 -4.05 -12.80 -4.90
N SER A 935 -5.30 -13.18 -4.65
CA SER A 935 -6.39 -12.28 -4.25
C SER A 935 -6.36 -11.91 -2.76
N ALA A 936 -6.82 -10.70 -2.42
CA ALA A 936 -6.89 -10.24 -1.04
C ALA A 936 -7.81 -11.11 -0.15
N SER A 937 -8.95 -11.56 -0.70
CA SER A 937 -9.86 -12.49 -0.03
C SER A 937 -9.20 -13.84 0.26
N GLU A 938 -8.35 -14.34 -0.64
CA GLU A 938 -7.58 -15.57 -0.38
C GLU A 938 -6.46 -15.39 0.64
N ARG A 939 -5.75 -14.26 0.64
CA ARG A 939 -4.74 -13.94 1.68
C ARG A 939 -5.38 -13.86 3.07
N VAL A 940 -6.58 -13.28 3.18
CA VAL A 940 -7.38 -13.27 4.42
C VAL A 940 -7.81 -14.68 4.80
N ARG A 941 -8.41 -15.45 3.86
CA ARG A 941 -8.85 -16.84 4.07
C ARG A 941 -7.73 -17.74 4.56
N THR A 942 -6.60 -17.77 3.86
CA THR A 942 -5.43 -18.62 4.18
C THR A 942 -4.73 -18.19 5.46
N THR A 943 -4.84 -16.93 5.86
CA THR A 943 -4.33 -16.43 7.16
C THR A 943 -5.27 -16.81 8.30
N ALA A 944 -6.59 -16.69 8.12
CA ALA A 944 -7.59 -17.12 9.12
C ALA A 944 -7.54 -18.64 9.37
N THR A 945 -7.32 -19.45 8.33
CA THR A 945 -7.19 -20.91 8.46
C THR A 945 -5.76 -21.39 8.79
N ALA A 946 -4.77 -20.50 8.87
CA ALA A 946 -3.35 -20.88 9.06
C ALA A 946 -3.13 -21.70 10.35
N SER A 947 -3.78 -21.35 11.45
CA SER A 947 -3.69 -22.09 12.71
C SER A 947 -4.24 -23.51 12.60
N GLN A 948 -5.37 -23.69 11.91
CA GLN A 948 -5.99 -25.00 11.66
C GLN A 948 -5.17 -25.84 10.67
N SER A 949 -4.67 -25.21 9.61
CA SER A 949 -3.84 -25.86 8.58
C SER A 949 -2.50 -26.33 9.16
N LEU A 950 -1.82 -25.48 9.95
CA LEU A 950 -0.56 -25.85 10.59
C LEU A 950 -0.75 -26.87 11.74
N ALA A 951 -1.90 -26.84 12.44
CA ALA A 951 -2.28 -27.90 13.37
C ALA A 951 -2.51 -29.24 12.66
N ALA A 952 -3.20 -29.26 11.51
CA ALA A 952 -3.37 -30.45 10.68
C ALA A 952 -2.04 -30.95 10.08
N ALA A 953 -1.10 -30.05 9.79
CA ALA A 953 0.26 -30.40 9.39
C ALA A 953 1.08 -31.06 10.52
N GLY A 954 0.70 -30.87 11.80
CA GLY A 954 1.39 -31.41 12.97
C GLY A 954 2.32 -30.41 13.68
N MET A 955 2.15 -29.10 13.44
CA MET A 955 2.99 -28.02 13.98
C MET A 955 2.20 -26.89 14.69
N PRO A 956 1.17 -27.18 15.52
CA PRO A 956 0.30 -26.14 16.12
C PRO A 956 1.03 -25.16 17.05
N GLU A 957 2.22 -25.50 17.55
CA GLU A 957 3.04 -24.63 18.38
C GLU A 957 3.63 -23.44 17.59
N PHE A 958 3.95 -23.62 16.31
CA PHE A 958 4.84 -22.72 15.56
C PHE A 958 4.12 -21.63 14.74
N VAL A 959 2.81 -21.41 14.95
CA VAL A 959 1.98 -20.49 14.13
C VAL A 959 2.57 -19.07 14.04
N SER A 960 3.08 -18.53 15.16
CA SER A 960 3.73 -17.22 15.20
C SER A 960 5.05 -17.20 14.41
N GLU A 961 5.91 -18.19 14.62
CA GLU A 961 7.23 -18.27 14.00
C GLU A 961 7.16 -18.49 12.48
N VAL A 962 6.28 -19.39 12.03
CA VAL A 962 5.96 -19.58 10.61
C VAL A 962 5.28 -18.34 10.03
N GLY A 963 4.48 -17.62 10.82
CA GLY A 963 3.91 -16.33 10.46
C GLY A 963 4.98 -15.30 10.08
N LYS A 964 5.99 -15.12 10.93
CA LYS A 964 7.11 -14.18 10.66
C LYS A 964 7.95 -14.62 9.45
N ILE A 965 8.14 -15.92 9.21
CA ILE A 965 8.81 -16.42 7.99
C ILE A 965 8.02 -16.06 6.72
N VAL A 966 6.69 -16.25 6.72
CA VAL A 966 5.82 -15.86 5.60
C VAL A 966 5.86 -14.36 5.37
N GLU A 967 5.89 -13.54 6.44
CA GLU A 967 5.98 -12.09 6.32
C GLU A 967 7.32 -11.63 5.72
N SER A 968 8.46 -12.14 6.23
CA SER A 968 9.79 -11.82 5.70
C SER A 968 9.95 -12.22 4.23
N LEU A 969 9.50 -13.42 3.85
CA LEU A 969 9.51 -13.86 2.45
C LEU A 969 8.55 -13.05 1.58
N GLY A 970 7.43 -12.59 2.13
CA GLY A 970 6.52 -11.67 1.46
C GLY A 970 7.19 -10.35 1.10
N LYS A 971 7.92 -9.73 2.05
CA LYS A 971 8.64 -8.46 1.83
C LYS A 971 9.78 -8.60 0.82
N VAL A 972 10.61 -9.64 0.94
CA VAL A 972 11.68 -9.93 -0.04
C VAL A 972 11.09 -10.10 -1.44
N ARG A 973 10.01 -10.91 -1.58
CA ARG A 973 9.32 -11.12 -2.86
C ARG A 973 8.74 -9.83 -3.45
N GLU A 974 8.18 -8.95 -2.62
CA GLU A 974 7.58 -7.68 -3.04
C GLU A 974 8.66 -6.71 -3.56
N VAL A 975 9.76 -6.55 -2.82
CA VAL A 975 10.88 -5.68 -3.20
C VAL A 975 11.61 -6.20 -4.43
N ASP A 976 12.02 -7.48 -4.44
CA ASP A 976 12.71 -8.07 -5.59
C ASP A 976 11.85 -8.06 -6.86
N TRP A 977 10.53 -8.24 -6.76
CA TRP A 977 9.64 -8.11 -7.92
C TRP A 977 9.50 -6.65 -8.40
N MET A 978 9.50 -5.67 -7.49
CA MET A 978 9.52 -4.24 -7.86
C MET A 978 10.85 -3.82 -8.50
N CYS A 979 11.97 -4.36 -8.05
CA CYS A 979 13.30 -4.05 -8.56
C CYS A 979 13.63 -4.80 -9.87
N HIS A 980 13.27 -6.08 -9.98
CA HIS A 980 13.76 -6.95 -11.07
C HIS A 980 12.65 -7.56 -11.95
N GLY A 981 11.38 -7.17 -11.78
CA GLY A 981 10.25 -7.69 -12.57
C GLY A 981 10.46 -7.65 -14.09
N VAL A 982 11.02 -6.56 -14.62
CA VAL A 982 11.32 -6.42 -16.06
C VAL A 982 12.38 -7.43 -16.53
N VAL A 983 13.37 -7.74 -15.68
CA VAL A 983 14.40 -8.77 -15.96
C VAL A 983 13.75 -10.16 -15.98
N TYR A 984 12.80 -10.42 -15.08
CA TYR A 984 12.04 -11.67 -15.07
C TYR A 984 11.09 -11.82 -16.26
N GLU A 985 10.46 -10.74 -16.74
CA GLU A 985 9.66 -10.77 -17.97
C GLU A 985 10.53 -11.04 -19.21
N GLY A 986 11.72 -10.44 -19.30
CA GLY A 986 12.71 -10.78 -20.33
C GLY A 986 13.14 -12.25 -20.29
N VAL A 987 13.57 -12.73 -19.12
CA VAL A 987 13.97 -14.14 -18.91
C VAL A 987 12.81 -15.12 -19.18
N TRP A 988 11.57 -14.74 -18.85
CA TRP A 988 10.38 -15.54 -19.15
C TRP A 988 10.16 -15.66 -20.67
N ASN A 989 10.18 -14.54 -21.38
CA ASN A 989 9.97 -14.50 -22.83
C ASN A 989 11.06 -15.28 -23.58
N GLU A 990 12.32 -15.22 -23.14
CA GLU A 990 13.40 -16.05 -23.69
C GLU A 990 13.16 -17.56 -23.46
N ILE A 991 12.62 -17.96 -22.30
CA ILE A 991 12.34 -19.37 -22.00
C ILE A 991 11.16 -19.89 -22.81
N ASP A 992 10.07 -19.11 -22.94
CA ASP A 992 8.93 -19.46 -23.81
C ASP A 992 9.35 -19.54 -25.30
N ALA A 993 10.17 -18.61 -25.78
CA ALA A 993 10.66 -18.63 -27.17
C ALA A 993 11.59 -19.83 -27.45
N GLY A 994 12.47 -20.16 -26.50
CA GLY A 994 13.39 -21.29 -26.62
C GLY A 994 12.69 -22.67 -26.64
N GLU A 995 11.56 -22.82 -25.94
CA GLU A 995 10.79 -24.08 -25.96
C GLU A 995 9.93 -24.20 -27.23
N ASN A 996 9.39 -23.10 -27.79
CA ASN A 996 8.70 -23.14 -29.08
C ASN A 996 9.63 -23.60 -30.22
N GLY A 997 10.86 -23.07 -30.28
CA GLY A 997 11.86 -23.48 -31.26
C GLY A 997 12.31 -24.95 -31.14
N GLN A 998 12.08 -25.58 -29.98
CA GLN A 998 12.33 -27.02 -29.74
C GLN A 998 11.09 -27.90 -29.95
N MET A 999 9.99 -27.35 -30.48
CA MET A 999 8.82 -28.09 -30.97
C MET A 999 8.58 -27.91 -32.48
N GLU A 1000 9.42 -27.12 -33.16
CA GLU A 1000 9.44 -26.97 -34.62
C GLU A 1000 10.61 -27.70 -35.31
N GLU A 1001 11.51 -28.32 -34.53
CA GLU A 1001 12.52 -29.33 -34.95
C GLU A 1001 12.08 -30.77 -34.60
#